data_AF-A0A7K1ZRJ5-F1
#
_entry.id   AF-A0A7K1ZRJ5-F1
#
_cell.length_a   1.000
_cell.length_b   1.000
_cell.length_c   1.000
_cell.angle_alpha   90.00
_cell.angle_beta   90.00
_cell.angle_gamma   90.00
#
_symmetry.space_group_name_H-M   'P 1'
#
loop_
_entity.id
_entity.type
_entity.pdbx_description
1 polymer ?
#
loop_
_entity_poly.entity_id
_entity_poly.type
_entity_poly.pdbx_seq_one_letter_code
_entity_poly.pdbx_strand_id
1 'polypeptide(L)'
;MNSDVVLSELGLDQLLNTHFTGRVVRKDLTKLVKEGANVPVYVLEYLLGNYCATDDTDLIEDGLATVKRVLAENFVRPDEAEKMKSVIRERGDLRVIDKVTVKLNEKRDVYEAYLLNLGTTGIEVDPRIVRRFEKLLAGGIWSIITMQYLYEPGQRTSPFIIDRLKPIQMASMDMDELLKARRQFSDAEWLDVLLRSCGYEPKQFEDRVKWHLLCRLIPFVENNFNVCELGPRSTGKSHIYKEVSPYSILISGGQTTVANLFYNLATRQVGLVGVWDVVAFDEVAGINFKDRGGVQIMKDYMASGSFARGRDQINANASMVFVGNINQPVEDLVKTNHLLAPFPEAMIDSAFFDRFHAYIPGWEVPKMRPEFFTNQYGLIVDYLAEFLREMRKRNFGDAIQRHFTLGKDLNQRDTVAVRRTVSGLLKLLYPHEEYDKEAVRRCLVYALESRRRVKEQLKKIGGMEFFDVHFSYIDSESRKEEYVSVPEQSSGGLIPGGPQQPGILHAAAGASSGRLGIYRIETQITPGTGKFTVTGLGLNSASKESIRIGFGYFKANVTAVSAVAKPLEFDYHVQVTDLLSKGPSTGLTLLSFLGLSSGLLGVPAQSQLVLLGTMTIGGIVTPVDNLAGALQVSRDAGATKVLLPKVNAGDFGTVPGELLARFQTSFYGDPKDACIKCLGKD
;
A
#
# COMPACT_ATOMS: atom_id res chain seq x y z
N MET A 1 8.50 18.09 30.92
CA MET A 1 7.40 17.11 30.73
C MET A 1 6.14 17.80 31.21
N ASN A 2 5.27 18.23 30.30
CA ASN A 2 4.15 19.12 30.61
C ASN A 2 2.99 18.35 31.26
N SER A 3 2.43 18.94 32.32
CA SER A 3 1.27 18.48 33.10
C SER A 3 0.00 18.25 32.27
N ASP A 4 -0.14 18.91 31.12
CA ASP A 4 -1.29 18.76 30.23
C ASP A 4 -1.34 17.39 29.52
N VAL A 5 -0.19 16.71 29.38
CA VAL A 5 -0.11 15.39 28.72
C VAL A 5 -0.63 14.27 29.62
N VAL A 6 -0.52 14.43 30.93
CA VAL A 6 -0.96 13.46 31.95
C VAL A 6 -2.48 13.52 32.15
N LEU A 7 -3.09 14.70 32.06
CA LEU A 7 -4.54 14.89 32.20
C LEU A 7 -5.36 14.26 31.06
N SER A 8 -4.80 14.16 29.85
CA SER A 8 -5.48 13.54 28.70
C SER A 8 -5.45 12.00 28.74
N GLU A 9 -4.47 11.40 29.43
CA GLU A 9 -4.26 9.95 29.51
C GLU A 9 -5.27 9.27 30.43
N LEU A 10 -5.59 9.93 31.55
CA LEU A 10 -6.65 9.54 32.48
C LEU A 10 -8.04 9.60 31.80
N GLY A 11 -8.24 10.51 30.84
CA GLY A 11 -9.53 10.68 30.16
C GLY A 11 -9.91 9.50 29.27
N LEU A 12 -9.03 9.04 28.38
CA LEU A 12 -9.39 7.97 27.42
C LEU A 12 -9.57 6.61 28.09
N ASP A 13 -8.73 6.30 29.07
CA ASP A 13 -8.85 5.06 29.84
C ASP A 13 -10.13 5.05 30.69
N GLN A 14 -10.48 6.19 31.29
CA GLN A 14 -11.73 6.33 32.04
C GLN A 14 -12.95 6.21 31.12
N LEU A 15 -12.94 6.83 29.94
CA LEU A 15 -14.00 6.69 28.94
C LEU A 15 -14.18 5.23 28.49
N LEU A 16 -13.06 4.53 28.21
CA LEU A 16 -13.08 3.12 27.84
C LEU A 16 -13.64 2.24 28.96
N ASN A 17 -13.20 2.42 30.20
CA ASN A 17 -13.72 1.64 31.33
C ASN A 17 -15.18 1.95 31.65
N THR A 18 -15.64 3.19 31.39
CA THR A 18 -17.03 3.63 31.62
C THR A 18 -17.99 3.11 30.55
N HIS A 19 -17.62 3.18 29.27
CA HIS A 19 -18.53 2.89 28.16
C HIS A 19 -18.34 1.51 27.53
N PHE A 20 -17.23 0.83 27.83
CA PHE A 20 -16.91 -0.51 27.34
C PHE A 20 -16.52 -1.46 28.49
N THR A 21 -17.19 -1.33 29.64
CA THR A 21 -16.95 -2.17 30.81
C THR A 21 -17.00 -3.66 30.46
N GLY A 22 -15.98 -4.43 30.87
CA GLY A 22 -15.86 -5.86 30.54
C GLY A 22 -15.52 -6.16 29.06
N ARG A 23 -15.32 -5.13 28.23
CA ARG A 23 -14.92 -5.24 26.80
C ARG A 23 -13.55 -4.62 26.52
N VAL A 24 -12.88 -4.13 27.55
CA VAL A 24 -11.55 -3.51 27.48
C VAL A 24 -10.56 -4.26 28.35
N VAL A 25 -9.29 -4.19 27.98
CA VAL A 25 -8.18 -4.79 28.74
C VAL A 25 -6.94 -3.91 28.58
N ARG A 26 -6.13 -3.83 29.64
CA ARG A 26 -4.80 -3.21 29.57
C ARG A 26 -3.88 -4.06 28.71
N LYS A 27 -3.30 -3.45 27.68
CA LYS A 27 -2.53 -4.17 26.65
C LYS A 27 -1.15 -4.63 27.13
N ASP A 28 -0.58 -4.00 28.15
CA ASP A 28 0.67 -4.44 28.78
C ASP A 28 0.57 -5.81 29.45
N LEU A 29 -0.59 -6.16 30.02
CA LEU A 29 -0.81 -7.43 30.69
C LEU A 29 -0.56 -8.63 29.77
N THR A 30 -0.88 -8.50 28.48
CA THR A 30 -0.60 -9.56 27.50
C THR A 30 0.89 -9.91 27.42
N LYS A 31 1.77 -8.91 27.54
CA LYS A 31 3.23 -9.10 27.51
C LYS A 31 3.70 -9.88 28.75
N LEU A 32 3.15 -9.55 29.93
CA LEU A 32 3.47 -10.19 31.21
C LEU A 32 3.02 -11.66 31.29
N VAL A 33 2.05 -12.06 30.47
CA VAL A 33 1.54 -13.45 30.42
C VAL A 33 2.20 -14.27 29.31
N LYS A 34 2.62 -13.63 28.21
CA LYS A 34 3.22 -14.30 27.06
C LYS A 34 4.58 -14.94 27.38
N GLU A 35 5.24 -14.48 28.44
CA GLU A 35 6.44 -15.09 29.02
C GLU A 35 6.13 -16.48 29.62
N GLY A 36 6.02 -17.50 28.76
CA GLY A 36 5.85 -18.89 29.18
C GLY A 36 4.93 -19.74 28.31
N ALA A 37 4.15 -19.19 27.39
CA ALA A 37 3.31 -19.98 26.50
C ALA A 37 3.13 -19.30 25.14
N ASN A 38 3.33 -20.06 24.05
CA ASN A 38 3.12 -19.57 22.68
C ASN A 38 1.62 -19.60 22.32
N VAL A 39 0.86 -18.70 22.94
CA VAL A 39 -0.59 -18.59 22.79
C VAL A 39 -0.92 -17.33 21.97
N PRO A 40 -1.91 -17.37 21.05
CA PRO A 40 -2.35 -16.18 20.33
C PRO A 40 -2.82 -15.07 21.27
N VAL A 41 -2.59 -13.80 20.91
CA VAL A 41 -2.90 -12.65 21.79
C VAL A 41 -4.39 -12.58 22.15
N TYR A 42 -5.30 -12.85 21.21
CA TYR A 42 -6.74 -12.85 21.49
C TYR A 42 -7.17 -13.88 22.55
N VAL A 43 -6.46 -15.00 22.69
CA VAL A 43 -6.73 -15.98 23.75
C VAL A 43 -6.28 -15.45 25.10
N LEU A 44 -5.11 -14.81 25.15
CA LEU A 44 -4.58 -14.17 26.35
C LEU A 44 -5.53 -13.05 26.81
N GLU A 45 -5.96 -12.19 25.88
CA GLU A 45 -6.88 -11.10 26.19
C GLU A 45 -8.26 -11.59 26.61
N TYR A 46 -8.77 -12.71 26.07
CA TYR A 46 -10.01 -13.31 26.58
C TYR A 46 -9.85 -13.79 28.03
N LEU A 47 -8.74 -14.43 28.38
CA LEU A 47 -8.49 -14.85 29.76
C LEU A 47 -8.33 -13.64 30.68
N LEU A 48 -7.53 -12.65 30.28
CA LEU A 48 -7.35 -11.40 31.02
C LEU A 48 -8.67 -10.63 31.16
N GLY A 49 -9.52 -10.60 30.14
CA GLY A 49 -10.84 -9.96 30.22
C GLY A 49 -11.80 -10.64 31.22
N ASN A 50 -11.57 -11.91 31.58
CA ASN A 50 -12.37 -12.59 32.60
C ASN A 50 -11.87 -12.36 34.04
N TYR A 51 -10.59 -12.04 34.22
CA TYR A 51 -9.96 -11.96 35.56
C TYR A 51 -9.36 -10.59 35.90
N CYS A 52 -9.11 -9.73 34.91
CA CYS A 52 -8.44 -8.43 35.03
C CYS A 52 -9.27 -7.28 34.41
N ALA A 53 -10.58 -7.45 34.24
CA ALA A 53 -11.48 -6.41 33.71
C ALA A 53 -11.89 -5.40 34.80
N THR A 54 -10.89 -4.77 35.42
CA THR A 54 -11.04 -3.76 36.47
C THR A 54 -9.88 -2.76 36.35
N ASP A 55 -10.02 -1.60 36.99
CA ASP A 55 -8.98 -0.57 37.15
C ASP A 55 -8.25 -0.65 38.51
N ASP A 56 -8.72 -1.52 39.40
CA ASP A 56 -8.09 -1.83 40.68
C ASP A 56 -6.80 -2.65 40.49
N THR A 57 -5.67 -2.09 40.91
CA THR A 57 -4.33 -2.69 40.75
C THR A 57 -4.20 -4.02 41.47
N ASP A 58 -4.74 -4.15 42.68
CA ASP A 58 -4.57 -5.37 43.49
C ASP A 58 -5.37 -6.53 42.86
N LEU A 59 -6.60 -6.24 42.41
CA LEU A 59 -7.42 -7.21 41.68
C LEU A 59 -6.79 -7.63 40.33
N ILE A 60 -6.11 -6.70 39.64
CA ILE A 60 -5.39 -7.02 38.40
C ILE A 60 -4.24 -7.99 38.68
N GLU A 61 -3.46 -7.80 39.75
CA GLU A 61 -2.35 -8.68 40.11
C GLU A 61 -2.83 -10.10 40.46
N ASP A 62 -3.90 -10.22 41.25
CA ASP A 62 -4.53 -11.49 41.58
C ASP A 62 -5.10 -12.18 40.33
N GLY A 63 -5.73 -11.40 39.45
CA GLY A 63 -6.22 -11.87 38.16
C GLY A 63 -5.09 -12.39 37.27
N LEU A 64 -3.96 -11.68 37.23
CA LEU A 64 -2.78 -12.06 36.46
C LEU A 64 -2.17 -13.36 36.97
N ALA A 65 -2.05 -13.53 38.29
CA ALA A 65 -1.61 -14.78 38.91
C ALA A 65 -2.54 -15.94 38.55
N THR A 66 -3.85 -15.69 38.55
CA THR A 66 -4.85 -16.68 38.14
C THR A 66 -4.70 -17.08 36.67
N VAL A 67 -4.52 -16.12 35.75
CA VAL A 67 -4.30 -16.40 34.32
C VAL A 67 -3.02 -17.20 34.10
N LYS A 68 -1.92 -16.82 34.76
CA LYS A 68 -0.65 -17.56 34.68
C LYS A 68 -0.81 -19.02 35.14
N ARG A 69 -1.53 -19.25 36.25
CA ARG A 69 -1.85 -20.59 36.74
C ARG A 69 -2.69 -21.39 35.73
N VAL A 70 -3.76 -20.80 35.20
CA VAL A 70 -4.64 -21.44 34.20
C VAL A 70 -3.84 -21.84 32.96
N LEU A 71 -2.95 -20.98 32.46
CA LEU A 71 -2.12 -21.33 31.31
C LEU A 71 -1.11 -22.43 31.65
N ALA A 72 -0.45 -22.37 32.81
CA ALA A 72 0.51 -23.40 33.21
C ALA A 72 -0.14 -24.78 33.41
N GLU A 73 -1.37 -24.83 33.93
CA GLU A 73 -2.07 -26.07 34.24
C GLU A 73 -2.91 -26.62 33.08
N ASN A 74 -3.45 -25.76 32.22
CA ASN A 74 -4.43 -26.15 31.20
C ASN A 74 -3.94 -25.97 29.76
N PHE A 75 -2.95 -25.12 29.46
CA PHE A 75 -2.48 -24.97 28.08
C PHE A 75 -1.66 -26.18 27.64
N VAL A 76 -2.09 -26.83 26.56
CA VAL A 76 -1.37 -28.00 26.03
C VAL A 76 -0.20 -27.52 25.20
N ARG A 77 1.02 -27.80 25.68
CA ARG A 77 2.23 -27.64 24.87
C ARG A 77 2.43 -28.91 24.02
N PRO A 78 2.73 -28.80 22.71
CA PRO A 78 2.84 -29.96 21.83
C PRO A 78 3.85 -31.03 22.29
N ASP A 79 4.94 -30.62 22.95
CA ASP A 79 5.96 -31.50 23.52
C ASP A 79 5.52 -32.23 24.81
N GLU A 80 4.52 -31.69 25.50
CA GLU A 80 3.94 -32.29 26.72
C GLU A 80 2.60 -33.02 26.46
N ALA A 81 2.20 -33.16 25.20
CA ALA A 81 0.91 -33.71 24.81
C ALA A 81 0.65 -35.12 25.39
N GLU A 82 1.63 -36.03 25.31
CA GLU A 82 1.49 -37.39 25.86
C GLU A 82 1.40 -37.42 27.38
N LYS A 83 2.11 -36.51 28.06
CA LYS A 83 1.99 -36.34 29.52
C LYS A 83 0.59 -35.89 29.90
N MET A 84 0.04 -34.91 29.19
CA MET A 84 -1.34 -34.44 29.38
C MET A 84 -2.37 -35.56 29.14
N LYS A 85 -2.19 -36.36 28.09
CA LYS A 85 -3.03 -37.55 27.83
C LYS A 85 -2.98 -38.56 28.98
N SER A 86 -1.78 -38.84 29.52
CA SER A 86 -1.64 -39.73 30.69
C SER A 86 -2.39 -39.18 31.90
N VAL A 87 -2.28 -37.88 32.17
CA VAL A 87 -3.01 -37.22 33.27
C VAL A 87 -4.52 -37.33 33.08
N ILE A 88 -5.04 -37.08 31.88
CA ILE A 88 -6.48 -37.24 31.58
C ILE A 88 -6.91 -38.68 31.83
N ARG A 89 -6.11 -39.67 31.41
CA ARG A 89 -6.38 -41.10 31.64
C ARG A 89 -6.36 -41.47 33.12
N GLU A 90 -5.39 -40.98 33.89
CA GLU A 90 -5.21 -41.34 35.29
C GLU A 90 -6.20 -40.64 36.22
N ARG A 91 -6.50 -39.36 35.96
CA ARG A 91 -7.43 -38.56 36.77
C ARG A 91 -8.89 -38.72 36.37
N GLY A 92 -9.15 -39.20 35.15
CA GLY A 92 -10.50 -39.35 34.59
C GLY A 92 -10.98 -38.13 33.82
N ASP A 93 -10.66 -36.91 34.30
CA ASP A 93 -10.93 -35.67 33.59
C ASP A 93 -9.82 -34.62 33.74
N LEU A 94 -9.70 -33.72 32.76
CA LEU A 94 -8.83 -32.55 32.83
C LEU A 94 -9.37 -31.43 31.95
N ARG A 95 -9.25 -30.20 32.43
CA ARG A 95 -9.46 -29.01 31.60
C ARG A 95 -8.21 -28.70 30.78
N VAL A 96 -8.38 -28.50 29.48
CA VAL A 96 -7.30 -28.14 28.56
C VAL A 96 -7.68 -26.94 27.70
N ILE A 97 -6.69 -26.17 27.27
CA ILE A 97 -6.82 -25.08 26.31
C ILE A 97 -6.12 -25.52 25.03
N ASP A 98 -6.92 -25.72 23.97
CA ASP A 98 -6.42 -26.20 22.68
C ASP A 98 -7.31 -25.67 21.54
N LYS A 99 -6.80 -25.75 20.31
CA LYS A 99 -7.55 -25.45 19.10
C LYS A 99 -8.30 -26.69 18.63
N VAL A 100 -9.63 -26.62 18.61
CA VAL A 100 -10.51 -27.71 18.19
C VAL A 100 -10.97 -27.50 16.76
N THR A 101 -10.69 -28.44 15.87
CA THR A 101 -11.27 -28.50 14.52
C THR A 101 -12.19 -29.71 14.42
N VAL A 102 -13.38 -29.56 13.86
CA VAL A 102 -14.37 -30.62 13.71
C VAL A 102 -14.55 -30.95 12.23
N LYS A 103 -14.80 -32.21 11.92
CA LYS A 103 -15.20 -32.67 10.58
C LYS A 103 -16.37 -33.64 10.70
N LEU A 104 -17.21 -33.71 9.68
CA LEU A 104 -18.22 -34.77 9.56
C LEU A 104 -17.54 -36.06 9.09
N ASN A 105 -17.64 -37.13 9.87
CA ASN A 105 -17.27 -38.47 9.45
C ASN A 105 -18.49 -39.14 8.81
N GLU A 106 -18.59 -39.01 7.48
CA GLU A 106 -19.72 -39.53 6.69
C GLU A 106 -19.89 -41.06 6.79
N LYS A 107 -18.81 -41.80 7.08
CA LYS A 107 -18.89 -43.27 7.21
C LYS A 107 -19.57 -43.70 8.50
N ARG A 108 -19.48 -42.87 9.54
CA ARG A 108 -19.98 -43.15 10.88
C ARG A 108 -21.17 -42.27 11.27
N ASP A 109 -21.49 -41.27 10.43
CA ASP A 109 -22.51 -40.24 10.66
C ASP A 109 -22.34 -39.51 12.01
N VAL A 110 -21.10 -39.14 12.32
CA VAL A 110 -20.75 -38.39 13.54
C VAL A 110 -19.82 -37.24 13.23
N TYR A 111 -19.84 -36.20 14.08
CA TYR A 111 -18.84 -35.15 14.05
C TYR A 111 -17.62 -35.58 14.87
N GLU A 112 -16.43 -35.52 14.27
CA GLU A 112 -15.17 -35.87 14.92
C GLU A 112 -14.27 -34.63 15.04
N ALA A 113 -13.79 -34.38 16.26
CA ALA A 113 -12.83 -33.35 16.59
C ALA A 113 -11.37 -33.83 16.43
N TYR A 114 -10.54 -32.86 16.07
CA TYR A 114 -9.10 -32.86 16.14
C TYR A 114 -8.65 -31.73 17.05
N LEU A 115 -7.87 -32.06 18.08
CA LEU A 115 -7.20 -31.11 18.95
C LEU A 115 -5.76 -30.92 18.46
N LEU A 116 -5.39 -29.67 18.15
CA LEU A 116 -4.12 -29.34 17.50
C LEU A 116 -2.91 -29.69 18.36
N ASN A 117 -2.85 -29.21 19.60
CA ASN A 117 -1.69 -29.35 20.46
C ASN A 117 -1.66 -30.71 21.18
N LEU A 118 -2.82 -31.23 21.58
CA LEU A 118 -2.93 -32.56 22.16
C LEU A 118 -2.68 -33.65 21.09
N GLY A 119 -2.86 -33.33 19.81
CA GLY A 119 -2.65 -34.26 18.70
C GLY A 119 -3.65 -35.42 18.69
N THR A 120 -4.81 -35.25 19.31
CA THR A 120 -5.85 -36.29 19.41
C THR A 120 -6.88 -36.08 18.31
N THR A 121 -7.23 -37.14 17.59
CA THR A 121 -8.22 -37.15 16.50
C THR A 121 -9.36 -38.13 16.80
N GLY A 122 -10.46 -38.04 16.05
CA GLY A 122 -11.56 -39.02 16.13
C GLY A 122 -12.42 -38.90 17.38
N ILE A 123 -12.39 -37.75 18.06
CA ILE A 123 -13.18 -37.52 19.27
C ILE A 123 -14.58 -37.08 18.88
N GLU A 124 -15.62 -37.80 19.28
CA GLU A 124 -16.98 -37.45 18.91
C GLU A 124 -17.43 -36.13 19.56
N VAL A 125 -18.19 -35.33 18.81
CA VAL A 125 -18.70 -34.03 19.25
C VAL A 125 -20.22 -33.99 19.07
N ASP A 126 -20.92 -33.50 20.10
CA ASP A 126 -22.37 -33.31 20.05
C ASP A 126 -22.75 -32.37 18.87
N PRO A 127 -23.65 -32.77 17.96
CA PRO A 127 -24.11 -31.96 16.84
C PRO A 127 -24.64 -30.57 17.24
N ARG A 128 -25.19 -30.40 18.45
CA ARG A 128 -25.67 -29.11 18.97
C ARG A 128 -24.53 -28.12 19.16
N ILE A 129 -23.35 -28.59 19.60
CA ILE A 129 -22.15 -27.75 19.74
C ILE A 129 -21.70 -27.29 18.36
N VAL A 130 -21.69 -28.21 17.38
CA VAL A 130 -21.26 -27.92 16.01
C VAL A 130 -22.21 -26.92 15.33
N ARG A 131 -23.53 -27.10 15.45
CA ARG A 131 -24.53 -26.16 14.93
C ARG A 131 -24.43 -24.78 15.57
N ARG A 132 -24.10 -24.72 16.86
CA ARG A 132 -23.93 -23.46 17.57
C ARG A 132 -22.63 -22.75 17.18
N PHE A 133 -21.57 -23.51 16.90
CA PHE A 133 -20.24 -23.00 16.62
C PHE A 133 -19.71 -23.52 15.28
N GLU A 134 -20.33 -23.07 14.18
CA GLU A 134 -20.03 -23.55 12.82
C GLU A 134 -18.56 -23.43 12.43
N LYS A 135 -17.80 -22.49 13.01
CA LYS A 135 -16.35 -22.32 12.75
C LYS A 135 -15.52 -23.55 13.16
N LEU A 136 -16.04 -24.40 14.03
CA LEU A 136 -15.42 -25.69 14.32
C LEU A 136 -15.19 -26.47 13.02
N LEU A 137 -16.08 -26.36 12.03
CA LEU A 137 -15.99 -27.03 10.72
C LEU A 137 -15.07 -26.36 9.69
N ALA A 138 -14.70 -25.09 9.89
CA ALA A 138 -14.09 -24.27 8.84
C ALA A 138 -12.57 -24.08 9.00
N GLY A 139 -12.08 -24.00 10.24
CA GLY A 139 -10.64 -23.84 10.52
C GLY A 139 -10.24 -24.08 11.98
N GLY A 140 -11.22 -24.48 12.80
CA GLY A 140 -11.09 -24.76 14.22
C GLY A 140 -11.08 -23.51 15.10
N ILE A 141 -11.51 -23.68 16.36
CA ILE A 141 -11.66 -22.61 17.34
C ILE A 141 -10.82 -22.95 18.59
N TRP A 142 -10.06 -21.98 19.09
CA TRP A 142 -9.44 -22.10 20.40
C TRP A 142 -10.52 -22.22 21.47
N SER A 143 -10.44 -23.25 22.29
CA SER A 143 -11.48 -23.60 23.24
C SER A 143 -10.88 -24.02 24.57
N ILE A 144 -11.60 -23.73 25.65
CA ILE A 144 -11.40 -24.37 26.94
C ILE A 144 -12.27 -25.63 26.91
N ILE A 145 -11.63 -26.78 27.04
CA ILE A 145 -12.22 -28.09 26.82
C ILE A 145 -12.11 -28.89 28.12
N THR A 146 -13.18 -29.52 28.55
CA THR A 146 -13.11 -30.54 29.61
C THR A 146 -13.01 -31.89 28.92
N MET A 147 -11.82 -32.48 28.99
CA MET A 147 -11.51 -33.78 28.40
C MET A 147 -11.75 -34.86 29.43
N GLN A 148 -12.35 -35.97 29.01
CA GLN A 148 -12.48 -37.19 29.79
C GLN A 148 -11.82 -38.36 29.04
N TYR A 149 -11.47 -39.41 29.78
CA TYR A 149 -10.98 -40.65 29.20
C TYR A 149 -11.84 -41.84 29.67
N LEU A 150 -12.51 -42.48 28.72
CA LEU A 150 -13.26 -43.71 28.95
C LEU A 150 -12.90 -44.73 27.86
N TYR A 151 -12.29 -45.83 28.29
CA TYR A 151 -11.92 -46.92 27.38
C TYR A 151 -12.80 -48.14 27.62
N GLU A 152 -13.49 -48.57 26.56
CA GLU A 152 -14.27 -49.80 26.53
C GLU A 152 -13.63 -50.82 25.57
N PRO A 153 -13.45 -52.08 25.98
CA PRO A 153 -12.92 -53.13 25.10
C PRO A 153 -13.76 -53.30 23.84
N GLY A 154 -13.13 -53.19 22.67
CA GLY A 154 -13.80 -53.33 21.37
C GLY A 154 -14.44 -52.04 20.82
N GLN A 155 -14.30 -50.91 21.52
CA GLN A 155 -14.78 -49.62 21.00
C GLN A 155 -14.05 -49.24 19.69
N ARG A 156 -14.81 -48.66 18.77
CA ARG A 156 -14.29 -48.13 17.50
C ARG A 156 -14.00 -46.62 17.55
N THR A 157 -14.35 -45.99 18.65
CA THR A 157 -14.22 -44.56 18.93
C THR A 157 -12.95 -44.23 19.68
N SER A 158 -12.54 -42.96 19.61
CA SER A 158 -11.52 -42.44 20.52
C SER A 158 -11.98 -42.63 21.98
N PRO A 159 -11.10 -43.10 22.89
CA PRO A 159 -11.40 -43.14 24.31
C PRO A 159 -11.45 -41.75 24.95
N PHE A 160 -10.97 -40.73 24.24
CA PHE A 160 -11.08 -39.35 24.68
C PHE A 160 -12.46 -38.81 24.33
N ILE A 161 -13.09 -38.16 25.31
CA ILE A 161 -14.42 -37.56 25.20
C ILE A 161 -14.32 -36.07 25.51
N ILE A 162 -15.02 -35.25 24.74
CA ILE A 162 -15.23 -33.83 25.05
C ILE A 162 -16.51 -33.72 25.89
N ASP A 163 -16.37 -33.60 27.20
CA ASP A 163 -17.51 -33.38 28.11
C ASP A 163 -18.08 -31.97 27.95
N ARG A 164 -17.19 -30.97 27.90
CA ARG A 164 -17.54 -29.57 27.65
C ARG A 164 -16.58 -28.92 26.68
N LEU A 165 -17.13 -28.14 25.75
CA LEU A 165 -16.37 -27.30 24.83
C LEU A 165 -16.87 -25.87 24.97
N LYS A 166 -16.03 -24.98 25.51
CA LYS A 166 -16.28 -23.55 25.59
C LYS A 166 -15.31 -22.81 24.66
N PRO A 167 -15.77 -22.32 23.49
CA PRO A 167 -14.95 -21.50 22.62
C PRO A 167 -14.45 -20.25 23.34
N ILE A 168 -13.19 -19.87 23.06
CA ILE A 168 -12.55 -18.63 23.49
C ILE A 168 -12.91 -17.56 22.44
N GLN A 169 -14.21 -17.27 22.38
CA GLN A 169 -14.83 -16.29 21.48
C GLN A 169 -16.04 -15.68 22.20
N MET A 170 -16.38 -14.45 21.87
CA MET A 170 -17.57 -13.78 22.31
C MET A 170 -18.79 -14.46 21.70
N ALA A 171 -19.82 -14.70 22.53
CA ALA A 171 -21.01 -15.43 22.11
C ALA A 171 -21.85 -14.65 21.09
N SER A 172 -21.85 -13.32 21.15
CA SER A 172 -22.53 -12.43 20.21
C SER A 172 -22.09 -10.97 20.43
N MET A 173 -22.02 -10.20 19.35
CA MET A 173 -21.75 -8.76 19.38
C MET A 173 -23.06 -7.98 19.49
N ASP A 174 -23.18 -7.09 20.48
CA ASP A 174 -24.25 -6.10 20.52
C ASP A 174 -23.76 -4.83 19.79
N MET A 175 -24.25 -4.65 18.58
CA MET A 175 -23.88 -3.48 17.78
C MET A 175 -24.50 -2.20 18.32
N ASP A 176 -25.72 -2.24 18.87
CA ASP A 176 -26.40 -1.03 19.35
C ASP A 176 -25.69 -0.45 20.57
N GLU A 177 -25.18 -1.31 21.45
CA GLU A 177 -24.31 -0.92 22.56
C GLU A 177 -23.03 -0.25 22.06
N LEU A 178 -22.33 -0.86 21.09
CA LEU A 178 -21.11 -0.28 20.51
C LEU A 178 -21.37 1.09 19.88
N LEU A 179 -22.46 1.24 19.12
CA LEU A 179 -22.78 2.50 18.47
C LEU A 179 -23.13 3.59 19.50
N LYS A 180 -23.81 3.25 20.60
CA LYS A 180 -24.08 4.20 21.70
C LYS A 180 -22.80 4.61 22.42
N ALA A 181 -21.92 3.64 22.71
CA ALA A 181 -20.63 3.89 23.33
C ALA A 181 -19.74 4.76 22.44
N ARG A 182 -19.65 4.47 21.13
CA ARG A 182 -18.90 5.27 20.14
C ARG A 182 -19.26 6.76 20.18
N ARG A 183 -20.53 7.11 20.39
CA ARG A 183 -20.99 8.52 20.44
C ARG A 183 -20.42 9.31 21.62
N GLN A 184 -19.87 8.64 22.62
CA GLN A 184 -19.26 9.28 23.79
C GLN A 184 -17.79 9.70 23.54
N PHE A 185 -17.25 9.41 22.36
CA PHE A 185 -15.87 9.71 21.98
C PHE A 185 -15.86 10.72 20.83
N SER A 186 -14.91 11.64 20.85
CA SER A 186 -14.56 12.41 19.65
C SER A 186 -13.92 11.52 18.58
N ASP A 187 -13.80 12.04 17.35
CA ASP A 187 -13.18 11.28 16.26
C ASP A 187 -11.71 10.96 16.51
N ALA A 188 -10.98 11.89 17.13
CA ALA A 188 -9.57 11.71 17.47
C ALA A 188 -9.41 10.64 18.55
N GLU A 189 -10.23 10.70 19.61
CA GLU A 189 -10.23 9.69 20.67
C GLU A 189 -10.61 8.31 20.12
N TRP A 190 -11.62 8.22 19.25
CA TRP A 190 -12.02 6.95 18.67
C TRP A 190 -10.96 6.34 17.75
N LEU A 191 -10.27 7.16 16.96
CA LEU A 191 -9.11 6.71 16.18
C LEU A 191 -8.05 6.11 17.11
N ASP A 192 -7.75 6.80 18.21
CA ASP A 192 -6.77 6.35 19.21
C ASP A 192 -7.24 5.05 19.90
N VAL A 193 -8.54 4.88 20.17
CA VAL A 193 -9.11 3.62 20.67
C VAL A 193 -8.86 2.47 19.70
N LEU A 194 -9.12 2.65 18.40
CA LEU A 194 -8.89 1.61 17.40
C LEU A 194 -7.41 1.21 17.34
N LEU A 195 -6.51 2.19 17.36
CA LEU A 195 -5.07 1.95 17.34
C LEU A 195 -4.56 1.24 18.61
N ARG A 196 -5.00 1.67 19.80
CA ARG A 196 -4.69 1.00 21.08
C ARG A 196 -5.22 -0.42 21.11
N SER A 197 -6.41 -0.64 20.56
CA SER A 197 -7.02 -1.97 20.47
C SER A 197 -6.20 -2.93 19.59
N CYS A 198 -5.47 -2.40 18.61
CA CYS A 198 -4.49 -3.13 17.81
C CYS A 198 -3.08 -3.23 18.44
N GLY A 199 -2.89 -2.63 19.61
CA GLY A 199 -1.63 -2.63 20.37
C GLY A 199 -0.68 -1.46 20.08
N TYR A 200 -1.09 -0.46 19.31
CA TYR A 200 -0.26 0.72 18.99
C TYR A 200 -0.44 1.84 20.03
N GLU A 201 0.62 2.58 20.33
CA GLU A 201 0.56 3.81 21.15
C GLU A 201 0.37 5.04 20.26
N PRO A 202 -0.85 5.61 20.14
CA PRO A 202 -1.15 6.62 19.12
C PRO A 202 -0.33 7.91 19.29
N LYS A 203 0.05 8.27 20.53
CA LYS A 203 0.82 9.49 20.81
C LYS A 203 2.24 9.46 20.20
N GLN A 204 2.75 8.29 19.82
CA GLN A 204 4.06 8.14 19.17
C GLN A 204 4.01 8.28 17.65
N PHE A 205 2.82 8.49 17.08
CA PHE A 205 2.62 8.55 15.64
C PHE A 205 2.07 9.91 15.22
N GLU A 206 2.65 10.47 14.16
CA GLU A 206 2.03 11.58 13.43
C GLU A 206 0.68 11.15 12.85
N ASP A 207 -0.25 12.09 12.68
CA ASP A 207 -1.59 11.80 12.19
C ASP A 207 -1.58 11.02 10.88
N ARG A 208 -0.72 11.39 9.94
CA ARG A 208 -0.58 10.69 8.65
C ARG A 208 -0.26 9.19 8.83
N VAL A 209 0.61 8.86 9.79
CA VAL A 209 0.95 7.46 10.11
C VAL A 209 -0.23 6.75 10.77
N LYS A 210 -1.00 7.43 11.64
CA LYS A 210 -2.24 6.87 12.21
C LYS A 210 -3.23 6.45 11.12
N TRP A 211 -3.37 7.23 10.04
CA TRP A 211 -4.22 6.87 8.91
C TRP A 211 -3.69 5.65 8.12
N HIS A 212 -2.37 5.50 7.98
CA HIS A 212 -1.79 4.27 7.40
C HIS A 212 -2.06 3.04 8.25
N LEU A 213 -1.92 3.16 9.58
CA LEU A 213 -2.24 2.09 10.53
C LEU A 213 -3.74 1.75 10.50
N LEU A 214 -4.61 2.75 10.41
CA LEU A 214 -6.05 2.56 10.25
C LEU A 214 -6.40 1.87 8.92
N CYS A 215 -5.71 2.22 7.82
CA CYS A 215 -5.93 1.61 6.52
C CYS A 215 -5.65 0.09 6.52
N ARG A 216 -4.77 -0.40 7.40
CA ARG A 216 -4.55 -1.85 7.60
C ARG A 216 -5.80 -2.58 8.11
N LEU A 217 -6.76 -1.88 8.71
CA LEU A 217 -8.00 -2.45 9.23
C LEU A 217 -9.12 -2.54 8.19
N ILE A 218 -9.02 -1.82 7.07
CA ILE A 218 -10.05 -1.83 6.01
C ILE A 218 -10.38 -3.24 5.50
N PRO A 219 -9.39 -4.14 5.23
CA PRO A 219 -9.65 -5.52 4.83
C PRO A 219 -10.60 -6.29 5.74
N PHE A 220 -10.70 -5.91 7.03
CA PHE A 220 -11.57 -6.57 8.00
C PHE A 220 -13.02 -6.06 7.95
N VAL A 221 -13.27 -4.83 7.51
CA VAL A 221 -14.63 -4.21 7.44
C VAL A 221 -15.22 -4.16 6.03
N GLU A 222 -14.44 -4.53 5.02
CA GLU A 222 -14.80 -4.53 3.60
C GLU A 222 -14.61 -5.92 2.98
N ASN A 223 -15.61 -6.41 2.22
CA ASN A 223 -15.56 -7.74 1.57
C ASN A 223 -14.73 -7.72 0.29
N ASN A 224 -13.72 -8.58 0.11
CA ASN A 224 -12.83 -8.56 -1.06
C ASN A 224 -12.06 -7.23 -1.24
N PHE A 225 -11.61 -6.59 -0.15
CA PHE A 225 -10.78 -5.39 -0.24
C PHE A 225 -9.30 -5.76 -0.43
N ASN A 226 -8.85 -5.68 -1.67
CA ASN A 226 -7.48 -5.98 -2.06
C ASN A 226 -6.54 -4.79 -1.84
N VAL A 227 -5.45 -5.00 -1.11
CA VAL A 227 -4.50 -3.93 -0.72
C VAL A 227 -3.08 -4.46 -0.69
N CYS A 228 -2.10 -3.60 -1.00
CA CYS A 228 -0.70 -3.89 -0.76
C CYS A 228 -0.07 -2.89 0.20
N GLU A 229 0.87 -3.39 1.00
CA GLU A 229 1.74 -2.58 1.86
C GLU A 229 3.18 -3.01 1.65
N LEU A 230 3.98 -2.11 1.08
CA LEU A 230 5.41 -2.33 0.87
C LEU A 230 6.22 -1.26 1.61
N GLY A 231 7.28 -1.67 2.30
CA GLY A 231 8.11 -0.76 3.07
C GLY A 231 9.29 -1.46 3.75
N PRO A 232 10.07 -0.76 4.59
CA PRO A 232 11.20 -1.33 5.31
C PRO A 232 10.78 -2.51 6.19
N ARG A 233 11.75 -3.35 6.57
CA ARG A 233 11.55 -4.40 7.57
C ARG A 233 11.18 -3.81 8.93
N SER A 234 10.46 -4.58 9.73
CA SER A 234 10.10 -4.26 11.12
C SER A 234 9.14 -3.08 11.29
N THR A 235 8.23 -2.82 10.35
CA THR A 235 7.18 -1.78 10.46
C THR A 235 5.84 -2.33 11.00
N GLY A 236 5.82 -3.56 11.51
CA GLY A 236 4.62 -4.19 12.09
C GLY A 236 3.54 -4.61 11.07
N LYS A 237 3.85 -4.57 9.77
CA LYS A 237 2.92 -4.82 8.67
C LYS A 237 2.28 -6.21 8.64
N SER A 238 2.98 -7.26 9.05
CA SER A 238 2.42 -8.63 9.14
C SER A 238 1.68 -8.90 10.46
N HIS A 239 1.98 -8.12 11.51
CA HIS A 239 1.45 -8.35 12.87
C HIS A 239 -0.07 -8.22 12.92
N ILE A 240 -0.62 -7.18 12.26
CA ILE A 240 -2.06 -6.89 12.28
C ILE A 240 -2.89 -8.06 11.74
N TYR A 241 -2.45 -8.68 10.64
CA TYR A 241 -3.18 -9.76 9.97
C TYR A 241 -3.03 -11.12 10.68
N LYS A 242 -2.21 -11.19 11.73
CA LYS A 242 -2.02 -12.37 12.54
C LYS A 242 -2.71 -12.26 13.90
N GLU A 243 -2.66 -11.10 14.53
CA GLU A 243 -3.00 -10.96 15.95
C GLU A 243 -4.34 -10.27 16.22
N VAL A 244 -4.89 -9.48 15.28
CA VAL A 244 -6.08 -8.63 15.54
C VAL A 244 -7.42 -9.32 15.25
N SER A 245 -7.41 -10.48 14.60
CA SER A 245 -8.64 -11.19 14.31
C SER A 245 -8.44 -12.70 14.21
N PRO A 246 -9.33 -13.53 14.79
CA PRO A 246 -9.36 -14.96 14.52
C PRO A 246 -9.91 -15.28 13.11
N TYR A 247 -10.28 -14.27 12.32
CA TYR A 247 -10.83 -14.40 10.96
C TYR A 247 -9.84 -14.05 9.85
N SER A 248 -8.56 -13.89 10.19
CA SER A 248 -7.49 -13.72 9.22
C SER A 248 -6.50 -14.87 9.24
N ILE A 249 -5.93 -15.15 8.07
CA ILE A 249 -4.80 -16.06 7.92
C ILE A 249 -3.63 -15.33 7.26
N LEU A 250 -2.45 -15.46 7.87
CA LEU A 250 -1.19 -14.99 7.31
C LEU A 250 -0.43 -16.17 6.70
N ILE A 251 -0.20 -16.12 5.39
CA ILE A 251 0.57 -17.10 4.64
C ILE A 251 2.02 -16.60 4.58
N SER A 252 2.91 -17.29 5.28
CA SER A 252 4.36 -17.03 5.28
C SER A 252 5.10 -18.07 4.42
N GLY A 253 6.19 -17.66 3.76
CA GLY A 253 7.09 -18.61 3.09
C GLY A 253 6.71 -18.99 1.65
N GLY A 254 5.82 -18.23 1.00
CA GLY A 254 5.72 -18.18 -0.46
C GLY A 254 5.13 -19.38 -1.19
N GLN A 255 5.04 -20.55 -0.57
CA GLN A 255 4.50 -21.76 -1.19
C GLN A 255 3.02 -21.94 -0.88
N THR A 256 2.15 -21.45 -1.76
CA THR A 256 0.72 -21.81 -1.76
C THR A 256 0.34 -22.47 -3.08
N THR A 257 -0.71 -23.28 -3.07
CA THR A 257 -1.27 -23.88 -4.28
C THR A 257 -2.63 -23.28 -4.57
N VAL A 258 -3.04 -23.32 -5.84
CA VAL A 258 -4.38 -22.84 -6.21
C VAL A 258 -5.44 -23.68 -5.51
N ALA A 259 -5.18 -24.96 -5.24
CA ALA A 259 -6.08 -25.84 -4.49
C ALA A 259 -6.28 -25.37 -3.05
N ASN A 260 -5.20 -25.01 -2.35
CA ASN A 260 -5.27 -24.51 -0.98
C ASN A 260 -5.96 -23.15 -0.90
N LEU A 261 -5.63 -22.25 -1.83
CA LEU A 261 -6.15 -20.88 -1.79
C LEU A 261 -7.61 -20.79 -2.25
N PHE A 262 -7.98 -21.48 -3.34
CA PHE A 262 -9.27 -21.30 -4.01
C PHE A 262 -10.19 -22.51 -3.93
N TYR A 263 -9.83 -23.62 -4.56
CA TYR A 263 -10.71 -24.80 -4.62
C TYR A 263 -9.94 -26.07 -4.93
N ASN A 264 -10.15 -27.09 -4.10
CA ASN A 264 -9.54 -28.39 -4.30
C ASN A 264 -10.46 -29.28 -5.14
N LEU A 265 -10.03 -29.63 -6.36
CA LEU A 265 -10.81 -30.46 -7.28
C LEU A 265 -10.98 -31.91 -6.81
N ALA A 266 -10.02 -32.43 -6.03
CA ALA A 266 -10.09 -33.80 -5.53
C ALA A 266 -11.09 -33.93 -4.38
N THR A 267 -11.12 -32.95 -3.46
CA THR A 267 -12.01 -32.97 -2.30
C THR A 267 -13.31 -32.20 -2.50
N ARG A 268 -13.44 -31.42 -3.60
CA ARG A 268 -14.57 -30.52 -3.89
C ARG A 268 -14.84 -29.49 -2.77
N GLN A 269 -13.78 -29.03 -2.12
CA GLN A 269 -13.86 -28.05 -1.04
C GLN A 269 -13.26 -26.71 -1.45
N VAL A 270 -13.92 -25.63 -1.03
CA VAL A 270 -13.40 -24.27 -1.16
C VAL A 270 -12.19 -24.10 -0.25
N GLY A 271 -11.17 -23.45 -0.79
CA GLY A 271 -9.92 -23.14 -0.09
C GLY A 271 -10.08 -21.94 0.84
N LEU A 272 -8.94 -21.37 1.23
CA LEU A 272 -8.86 -20.31 2.23
C LEU A 272 -9.79 -19.12 1.96
N VAL A 273 -9.97 -18.71 0.69
CA VAL A 273 -10.82 -17.55 0.37
C VAL A 273 -12.31 -17.74 0.72
N GLY A 274 -12.78 -18.99 0.82
CA GLY A 274 -14.16 -19.29 1.21
C GLY A 274 -14.40 -19.34 2.72
N VAL A 275 -13.31 -19.33 3.51
CA VAL A 275 -13.34 -19.60 4.95
C VAL A 275 -12.94 -18.38 5.78
N TRP A 276 -12.00 -17.59 5.27
CA TRP A 276 -11.39 -16.48 5.99
C TRP A 276 -11.94 -15.14 5.52
N ASP A 277 -12.04 -14.15 6.41
CA ASP A 277 -12.43 -12.78 6.05
C ASP A 277 -11.26 -12.03 5.40
N VAL A 278 -10.01 -12.38 5.78
CA VAL A 278 -8.78 -11.81 5.24
C VAL A 278 -7.74 -12.91 4.99
N VAL A 279 -7.18 -12.93 3.79
CA VAL A 279 -6.02 -13.76 3.42
C VAL A 279 -4.84 -12.83 3.14
N ALA A 280 -3.85 -12.82 4.03
CA ALA A 280 -2.67 -11.99 3.92
C ALA A 280 -1.45 -12.81 3.48
N PHE A 281 -0.70 -12.30 2.50
CA PHE A 281 0.55 -12.85 2.02
C PHE A 281 1.69 -12.05 2.62
N ASP A 282 2.49 -12.69 3.49
CA ASP A 282 3.73 -12.11 3.97
C ASP A 282 4.85 -12.37 2.97
N GLU A 283 5.82 -11.45 2.91
CA GLU A 283 6.95 -11.50 2.00
C GLU A 283 6.55 -11.78 0.54
N VAL A 284 5.83 -10.84 -0.08
CA VAL A 284 5.33 -10.98 -1.46
C VAL A 284 6.37 -11.46 -2.48
N ALA A 285 7.65 -11.10 -2.30
CA ALA A 285 8.75 -11.53 -3.15
C ALA A 285 8.94 -13.06 -3.20
N GLY A 286 8.52 -13.77 -2.14
CA GLY A 286 8.60 -15.23 -2.06
C GLY A 286 7.41 -15.96 -2.69
N ILE A 287 6.34 -15.26 -3.10
CA ILE A 287 5.14 -15.91 -3.64
C ILE A 287 5.50 -16.71 -4.91
N ASN A 288 5.23 -18.01 -4.86
CA ASN A 288 5.43 -18.90 -6.00
C ASN A 288 4.23 -19.84 -6.15
N PHE A 289 3.56 -19.76 -7.30
CA PHE A 289 2.48 -20.68 -7.65
C PHE A 289 3.03 -21.83 -8.48
N LYS A 290 2.88 -23.06 -7.97
CA LYS A 290 3.23 -24.28 -8.73
C LYS A 290 2.41 -24.42 -10.01
N ASP A 291 1.19 -23.88 -10.02
CA ASP A 291 0.26 -23.94 -11.15
C ASP A 291 0.30 -22.63 -11.96
N ARG A 292 0.53 -22.72 -13.29
CA ARG A 292 0.60 -21.56 -14.20
C ARG A 292 -0.68 -20.69 -14.23
N GLY A 293 -1.83 -21.22 -13.79
CA GLY A 293 -3.12 -20.51 -13.80
C GLY A 293 -3.48 -19.76 -12.49
N GLY A 294 -2.66 -19.85 -11.43
CA GLY A 294 -3.02 -19.31 -10.12
C GLY A 294 -3.24 -17.80 -10.09
N VAL A 295 -2.37 -17.05 -10.77
CA VAL A 295 -2.47 -15.59 -10.88
C VAL A 295 -3.72 -15.17 -11.66
N GLN A 296 -4.13 -15.93 -12.68
CA GLN A 296 -5.35 -15.62 -13.44
C GLN A 296 -6.61 -15.77 -12.59
N ILE A 297 -6.73 -16.88 -11.85
CA ILE A 297 -7.85 -17.10 -10.91
C ILE A 297 -7.89 -16.00 -9.85
N MET A 298 -6.72 -15.57 -9.37
CA MET A 298 -6.61 -14.48 -8.42
C MET A 298 -7.10 -13.15 -9.01
N LYS A 299 -6.75 -12.83 -10.26
CA LYS A 299 -7.27 -11.65 -10.96
C LYS A 299 -8.80 -11.64 -11.04
N ASP A 300 -9.39 -12.77 -11.40
CA ASP A 300 -10.85 -12.91 -11.54
C ASP A 300 -11.55 -12.77 -10.18
N TYR A 301 -10.98 -13.39 -9.15
CA TYR A 301 -11.46 -13.29 -7.78
C TYR A 301 -11.36 -11.86 -7.24
N MET A 302 -10.20 -11.22 -7.35
CA MET A 302 -10.00 -9.85 -6.86
C MET A 302 -10.90 -8.84 -7.58
N ALA A 303 -11.32 -9.12 -8.82
CA ALA A 303 -12.23 -8.29 -9.57
C ALA A 303 -13.70 -8.43 -9.15
N SER A 304 -14.15 -9.65 -8.84
CA SER A 304 -15.59 -9.96 -8.74
C SER A 304 -16.04 -10.55 -7.40
N GLY A 305 -15.11 -10.97 -6.54
CA GLY A 305 -15.41 -11.80 -5.36
C GLY A 305 -15.79 -13.23 -5.71
N SER A 306 -15.59 -13.63 -6.97
CA SER A 306 -15.94 -14.94 -7.46
C SER A 306 -14.87 -15.50 -8.38
N PHE A 307 -14.77 -16.82 -8.49
CA PHE A 307 -13.87 -17.46 -9.42
C PHE A 307 -14.51 -18.70 -10.01
N ALA A 308 -14.17 -19.00 -11.27
CA ALA A 308 -14.61 -20.21 -11.95
C ALA A 308 -13.55 -21.31 -11.77
N ARG A 309 -13.97 -22.49 -11.30
CA ARG A 309 -13.08 -23.66 -11.27
C ARG A 309 -13.86 -24.95 -11.40
N GLY A 310 -13.50 -25.77 -12.38
CA GLY A 310 -14.29 -26.94 -12.74
C GLY A 310 -15.55 -26.51 -13.50
N ARG A 311 -16.73 -26.89 -13.00
CA ARG A 311 -18.03 -26.53 -13.62
C ARG A 311 -18.78 -25.43 -12.89
N ASP A 312 -18.28 -25.00 -11.74
CA ASP A 312 -18.99 -24.11 -10.82
C ASP A 312 -18.32 -22.74 -10.72
N GLN A 313 -19.15 -21.70 -10.56
CA GLN A 313 -18.72 -20.37 -10.14
C GLN A 313 -18.87 -20.27 -8.63
N ILE A 314 -17.78 -19.98 -7.94
CA ILE A 314 -17.74 -19.97 -6.47
C ILE A 314 -17.58 -18.53 -6.00
N ASN A 315 -18.48 -18.09 -5.11
CA ASN A 315 -18.41 -16.77 -4.47
C ASN A 315 -17.69 -16.87 -3.13
N ALA A 316 -16.90 -15.85 -2.82
CA ALA A 316 -16.15 -15.73 -1.57
C ALA A 316 -15.96 -14.25 -1.21
N ASN A 317 -15.77 -13.99 0.09
CA ASN A 317 -15.74 -12.62 0.62
C ASN A 317 -14.36 -12.18 1.13
N ALA A 318 -13.37 -13.08 1.13
CA ALA A 318 -12.04 -12.80 1.67
C ALA A 318 -11.35 -11.61 0.99
N SER A 319 -10.84 -10.68 1.78
CA SER A 319 -9.94 -9.61 1.32
C SER A 319 -8.53 -10.16 1.11
N MET A 320 -7.84 -9.75 0.04
CA MET A 320 -6.43 -10.13 -0.19
C MET A 320 -5.47 -9.01 0.20
N VAL A 321 -4.52 -9.34 1.06
CA VAL A 321 -3.52 -8.39 1.54
C VAL A 321 -2.14 -8.85 1.11
N PHE A 322 -1.34 -7.96 0.54
CA PHE A 322 0.01 -8.26 0.06
C PHE A 322 1.03 -7.42 0.82
N VAL A 323 1.84 -8.08 1.66
CA VAL A 323 2.81 -7.42 2.54
C VAL A 323 4.24 -7.72 2.07
N GLY A 324 5.05 -6.69 1.87
CA GLY A 324 6.37 -6.86 1.27
C GLY A 324 7.42 -5.85 1.71
N ASN A 325 8.68 -6.17 1.40
CA ASN A 325 9.81 -5.34 1.78
C ASN A 325 10.32 -4.51 0.60
N ILE A 326 10.61 -3.23 0.85
CA ILE A 326 11.40 -2.39 -0.04
C ILE A 326 12.80 -2.28 0.55
N ASN A 327 13.81 -2.67 -0.22
CA ASN A 327 15.21 -2.75 0.22
C ASN A 327 16.06 -1.55 -0.20
N GLN A 328 15.49 -0.59 -0.93
CA GLN A 328 16.18 0.60 -1.44
C GLN A 328 15.37 1.87 -1.12
N PRO A 329 15.99 3.06 -1.07
CA PRO A 329 15.26 4.32 -0.86
C PRO A 329 14.14 4.50 -1.88
N VAL A 330 12.98 4.98 -1.41
CA VAL A 330 11.79 5.16 -2.24
C VAL A 330 12.03 6.18 -3.34
N GLU A 331 12.76 7.26 -3.04
CA GLU A 331 13.14 8.27 -4.04
C GLU A 331 13.91 7.66 -5.21
N ASP A 332 14.84 6.76 -4.94
CA ASP A 332 15.61 6.06 -5.97
C ASP A 332 14.75 5.06 -6.73
N LEU A 333 13.90 4.32 -6.03
CA LEU A 333 12.96 3.37 -6.64
C LEU A 333 11.97 4.07 -7.57
N VAL A 334 11.44 5.24 -7.19
CA VAL A 334 10.51 6.01 -8.02
C VAL A 334 11.21 6.58 -9.26
N LYS A 335 12.48 6.97 -9.17
CA LYS A 335 13.26 7.50 -10.31
C LYS A 335 13.69 6.40 -11.29
N THR A 336 14.05 5.22 -10.78
CA THR A 336 14.66 4.15 -11.59
C THR A 336 13.68 3.04 -11.99
N ASN A 337 12.59 2.85 -11.25
CA ASN A 337 11.66 1.73 -11.41
C ASN A 337 10.23 2.09 -10.90
N HIS A 338 9.44 1.06 -10.55
CA HIS A 338 8.12 1.17 -9.93
C HIS A 338 8.08 0.58 -8.52
N LEU A 339 7.17 1.08 -7.69
CA LEU A 339 7.03 0.68 -6.28
C LEU A 339 6.55 -0.76 -6.07
N LEU A 340 6.03 -1.40 -7.12
CA LEU A 340 5.57 -2.80 -7.13
C LEU A 340 6.67 -3.81 -7.53
N ALA A 341 7.90 -3.35 -7.75
CA ALA A 341 9.04 -4.18 -8.12
C ALA A 341 9.37 -5.33 -7.13
N PRO A 342 9.05 -5.26 -5.83
CA PRO A 342 9.25 -6.39 -4.92
C PRO A 342 8.40 -7.64 -5.22
N PHE A 343 7.37 -7.56 -6.08
CA PHE A 343 6.61 -8.74 -6.48
C PHE A 343 7.44 -9.65 -7.40
N PRO A 344 7.15 -10.97 -7.43
CA PRO A 344 7.79 -11.90 -8.36
C PRO A 344 7.55 -11.46 -9.81
N GLU A 345 8.53 -11.64 -10.69
CA GLU A 345 8.44 -11.24 -12.11
C GLU A 345 7.19 -11.83 -12.80
N ALA A 346 6.84 -13.07 -12.48
CA ALA A 346 5.63 -13.74 -12.99
C ALA A 346 4.29 -13.09 -12.55
N MET A 347 4.31 -12.20 -11.55
CA MET A 347 3.15 -11.44 -11.07
C MET A 347 3.22 -9.96 -11.44
N ILE A 348 4.29 -9.49 -12.09
CA ILE A 348 4.38 -8.11 -12.57
C ILE A 348 3.48 -7.97 -13.81
N ASP A 349 2.20 -7.68 -13.55
CA ASP A 349 1.15 -7.56 -14.56
C ASP A 349 0.23 -6.38 -14.19
N SER A 350 0.05 -5.44 -15.13
CA SER A 350 -0.80 -4.27 -14.92
C SER A 350 -2.24 -4.67 -14.61
N ALA A 351 -2.77 -5.73 -15.25
CA ALA A 351 -4.12 -6.22 -15.01
C ALA A 351 -4.30 -6.82 -13.60
N PHE A 352 -3.23 -7.35 -13.00
CA PHE A 352 -3.23 -7.84 -11.63
C PHE A 352 -3.20 -6.69 -10.62
N PHE A 353 -2.23 -5.77 -10.76
CA PHE A 353 -2.07 -4.65 -9.83
C PHE A 353 -3.22 -3.64 -9.89
N ASP A 354 -3.89 -3.51 -11.03
CA ASP A 354 -5.08 -2.68 -11.17
C ASP A 354 -6.27 -3.18 -10.31
N ARG A 355 -6.19 -4.40 -9.75
CA ARG A 355 -7.15 -4.93 -8.77
C ARG A 355 -6.90 -4.49 -7.33
N PHE A 356 -5.81 -3.79 -7.03
CA PHE A 356 -5.58 -3.22 -5.70
C PHE A 356 -6.41 -1.96 -5.48
N HIS A 357 -7.23 -1.95 -4.44
CA HIS A 357 -8.01 -0.77 -4.08
C HIS A 357 -7.13 0.32 -3.44
N ALA A 358 -6.08 -0.07 -2.71
CA ALA A 358 -5.16 0.86 -2.04
C ALA A 358 -3.71 0.35 -2.04
N TYR A 359 -2.78 1.30 -1.97
CA TYR A 359 -1.37 1.08 -1.66
C TYR A 359 -1.04 1.83 -0.36
N ILE A 360 -0.66 1.09 0.69
CA ILE A 360 -0.22 1.66 1.96
C ILE A 360 1.31 1.91 1.88
N PRO A 361 1.78 3.16 2.03
CA PRO A 361 3.19 3.51 1.96
C PRO A 361 3.92 3.08 3.24
N GLY A 362 4.29 1.80 3.33
CA GLY A 362 4.90 1.22 4.52
C GLY A 362 6.25 1.84 4.90
N TRP A 363 6.86 2.66 4.03
CA TRP A 363 8.06 3.45 4.33
C TRP A 363 7.80 4.70 5.18
N GLU A 364 6.56 5.17 5.24
CA GLU A 364 6.16 6.27 6.12
C GLU A 364 5.89 5.77 7.54
N VAL A 365 5.68 4.46 7.72
CA VAL A 365 5.53 3.84 9.04
C VAL A 365 6.92 3.63 9.65
N PRO A 366 7.21 4.16 10.85
CA PRO A 366 8.50 4.01 11.47
C PRO A 366 8.76 2.54 11.87
N LYS A 367 10.04 2.18 11.99
CA LYS A 367 10.41 0.85 12.50
C LYS A 367 9.92 0.70 13.94
N MET A 368 9.21 -0.38 14.21
CA MET A 368 8.58 -0.66 15.50
C MET A 368 9.61 -0.73 16.61
N ARG A 369 9.36 0.04 17.67
CA ARG A 369 10.13 0.11 18.91
C ARG A 369 9.21 -0.18 20.10
N PRO A 370 9.72 -0.59 21.27
CA PRO A 370 8.89 -0.83 22.46
C PRO A 370 7.95 0.32 22.82
N GLU A 371 8.42 1.57 22.66
CA GLU A 371 7.64 2.79 22.91
C GLU A 371 6.40 2.94 22.01
N PHE A 372 6.38 2.32 20.83
CA PHE A 372 5.25 2.37 19.89
C PHE A 372 4.12 1.39 20.23
N PHE A 373 4.31 0.55 21.23
CA PHE A 373 3.29 -0.38 21.71
C PHE A 373 2.65 0.15 22.97
N THR A 374 1.32 0.27 22.96
CA THR A 374 0.61 0.80 24.11
C THR A 374 0.67 -0.16 25.30
N ASN A 375 0.65 0.42 26.49
CA ASN A 375 0.45 -0.26 27.76
C ASN A 375 -0.92 0.06 28.38
N GLN A 376 -1.72 0.89 27.70
CA GLN A 376 -2.99 1.40 28.21
C GLN A 376 -4.16 0.48 27.85
N TYR A 377 -5.38 0.87 28.25
CA TYR A 377 -6.59 0.16 27.87
C TYR A 377 -6.86 0.26 26.37
N GLY A 378 -7.32 -0.85 25.80
CA GLY A 378 -7.94 -0.92 24.48
C GLY A 378 -9.04 -1.98 24.46
N LEU A 379 -9.85 -2.00 23.41
CA LEU A 379 -10.86 -3.04 23.23
C LEU A 379 -10.19 -4.41 23.19
N ILE A 380 -10.82 -5.40 23.82
CA ILE A 380 -10.41 -6.80 23.73
C ILE A 380 -10.43 -7.20 22.24
N VAL A 381 -9.37 -7.85 21.77
CA VAL A 381 -9.18 -8.18 20.34
C VAL A 381 -10.36 -8.94 19.75
N ASP A 382 -10.97 -9.83 20.53
CA ASP A 382 -12.13 -10.60 20.07
C ASP A 382 -13.39 -9.72 19.90
N TYR A 383 -13.63 -8.76 20.80
CA TYR A 383 -14.69 -7.75 20.65
C TYR A 383 -14.43 -6.85 19.44
N LEU A 384 -13.19 -6.41 19.24
CA LEU A 384 -12.78 -5.66 18.06
C LEU A 384 -13.01 -6.50 16.79
N ALA A 385 -12.62 -7.77 16.77
CA ALA A 385 -12.77 -8.63 15.60
C ALA A 385 -14.23 -8.85 15.19
N GLU A 386 -15.12 -9.10 16.16
CA GLU A 386 -16.56 -9.22 15.89
C GLU A 386 -17.16 -7.88 15.42
N PHE A 387 -16.75 -6.76 16.03
CA PHE A 387 -17.12 -5.42 15.53
C PHE A 387 -16.74 -5.25 14.05
N LEU A 388 -15.46 -5.49 13.70
CA LEU A 388 -14.97 -5.32 12.34
C LEU A 388 -15.75 -6.23 11.35
N ARG A 389 -16.04 -7.46 11.77
CA ARG A 389 -16.78 -8.44 10.98
C ARG A 389 -18.24 -8.05 10.74
N GLU A 390 -18.94 -7.56 11.76
CA GLU A 390 -20.31 -7.06 11.61
C GLU A 390 -20.38 -5.87 10.64
N MET A 391 -19.36 -5.01 10.63
CA MET A 391 -19.28 -3.90 9.67
C MET A 391 -19.15 -4.34 8.21
N ARG A 392 -18.71 -5.58 7.93
CA ARG A 392 -18.68 -6.14 6.56
C ARG A 392 -20.08 -6.29 5.95
N LYS A 393 -21.12 -6.38 6.77
CA LYS A 393 -22.52 -6.51 6.33
C LYS A 393 -23.16 -5.17 5.98
N ARG A 394 -22.53 -4.05 6.36
CA ARG A 394 -23.05 -2.70 6.15
C ARG A 394 -22.45 -2.08 4.88
N ASN A 395 -23.13 -1.10 4.29
CA ASN A 395 -22.72 -0.44 3.05
C ASN A 395 -22.63 1.08 3.26
N PHE A 396 -21.46 1.66 2.97
CA PHE A 396 -21.19 3.10 3.07
C PHE A 396 -20.78 3.68 1.69
N GLY A 397 -21.06 2.96 0.60
CA GLY A 397 -20.55 3.28 -0.74
C GLY A 397 -21.14 4.54 -1.39
N ASP A 398 -22.26 5.05 -0.88
CA ASP A 398 -22.95 6.25 -1.34
C ASP A 398 -22.46 7.54 -0.63
N ALA A 399 -21.67 7.42 0.44
CA ALA A 399 -21.24 8.55 1.28
C ALA A 399 -20.60 9.70 0.48
N ILE A 400 -19.78 9.38 -0.53
CA ILE A 400 -19.12 10.37 -1.40
C ILE A 400 -20.16 11.20 -2.15
N GLN A 401 -21.17 10.55 -2.73
CA GLN A 401 -22.12 11.18 -3.68
C GLN A 401 -23.00 12.23 -3.03
N ARG A 402 -23.13 12.21 -1.69
CA ARG A 402 -23.87 13.20 -0.91
C ARG A 402 -23.22 14.60 -0.96
N HIS A 403 -21.91 14.66 -1.15
CA HIS A 403 -21.15 15.91 -1.03
C HIS A 403 -20.16 16.16 -2.18
N PHE A 404 -19.67 15.12 -2.86
CA PHE A 404 -18.58 15.21 -3.83
C PHE A 404 -18.86 14.38 -5.09
N THR A 405 -18.30 14.84 -6.21
CA THR A 405 -18.19 14.07 -7.45
C THR A 405 -16.73 13.76 -7.72
N LEU A 406 -16.41 12.56 -8.24
CA LEU A 406 -15.03 12.21 -8.58
C LEU A 406 -14.63 12.83 -9.92
N GLY A 407 -13.35 13.19 -10.06
CA GLY A 407 -12.77 13.76 -11.29
C GLY A 407 -12.85 12.83 -12.50
N LYS A 408 -12.72 13.41 -13.69
CA LYS A 408 -12.90 12.71 -14.97
C LYS A 408 -11.81 11.67 -15.28
N ASP A 409 -10.61 11.84 -14.71
CA ASP A 409 -9.47 10.94 -14.92
C ASP A 409 -9.61 9.60 -14.15
N LEU A 410 -10.62 9.47 -13.26
CA LEU A 410 -10.88 8.22 -12.56
C LEU A 410 -11.74 7.29 -13.42
N ASN A 411 -11.17 6.15 -13.82
CA ASN A 411 -11.95 5.11 -14.49
C ASN A 411 -12.87 4.35 -13.51
N GLN A 412 -13.64 3.38 -14.01
CA GLN A 412 -14.57 2.60 -13.17
C GLN A 412 -13.86 1.84 -12.03
N ARG A 413 -12.67 1.27 -12.29
CA ARG A 413 -11.90 0.53 -11.26
C ARG A 413 -11.33 1.48 -10.22
N ASP A 414 -10.85 2.64 -10.65
CA ASP A 414 -10.40 3.72 -9.76
C ASP A 414 -11.54 4.22 -8.87
N THR A 415 -12.73 4.42 -9.45
CA THR A 415 -13.94 4.81 -8.72
C THR A 415 -14.34 3.77 -7.68
N VAL A 416 -14.33 2.48 -8.04
CA VAL A 416 -14.63 1.39 -7.09
C VAL A 416 -13.60 1.36 -5.96
N ALA A 417 -12.31 1.45 -6.28
CA ALA A 417 -11.24 1.50 -5.30
C ALA A 417 -11.38 2.64 -4.29
N VAL A 418 -11.64 3.85 -4.78
CA VAL A 418 -11.83 5.03 -3.93
C VAL A 418 -13.08 4.87 -3.06
N ARG A 419 -14.23 4.49 -3.64
CA ARG A 419 -15.48 4.28 -2.88
C ARG A 419 -15.32 3.26 -1.77
N ARG A 420 -14.67 2.14 -2.05
CA ARG A 420 -14.46 1.07 -1.07
C ARG A 420 -13.48 1.45 0.02
N THR A 421 -12.46 2.24 -0.30
CA THR A 421 -11.53 2.77 0.70
C THR A 421 -12.23 3.79 1.61
N VAL A 422 -13.05 4.70 1.06
CA VAL A 422 -13.88 5.63 1.85
C VAL A 422 -14.88 4.88 2.72
N SER A 423 -15.59 3.91 2.16
CA SER A 423 -16.52 3.04 2.90
C SER A 423 -15.83 2.36 4.08
N GLY A 424 -14.66 1.75 3.86
CA GLY A 424 -13.88 1.13 4.92
C GLY A 424 -13.45 2.09 6.04
N LEU A 425 -12.96 3.27 5.68
CA LEU A 425 -12.55 4.29 6.66
C LEU A 425 -13.75 4.81 7.46
N LEU A 426 -14.89 5.06 6.81
CA LEU A 426 -16.10 5.51 7.48
C LEU A 426 -16.70 4.42 8.38
N LYS A 427 -16.66 3.15 7.98
CA LYS A 427 -17.08 2.02 8.82
C LYS A 427 -16.26 1.92 10.11
N LEU A 428 -14.97 2.22 10.03
CA LEU A 428 -14.08 2.22 11.19
C LEU A 428 -14.33 3.43 12.10
N LEU A 429 -14.35 4.64 11.52
CA LEU A 429 -14.39 5.89 12.28
C LEU A 429 -15.80 6.28 12.72
N TYR A 430 -16.80 6.01 11.88
CA TYR A 430 -18.20 6.40 12.06
C TYR A 430 -19.14 5.21 11.83
N PRO A 431 -19.02 4.11 12.60
CA PRO A 431 -19.83 2.90 12.41
C PRO A 431 -21.34 3.12 12.58
N HIS A 432 -21.72 4.27 13.15
CA HIS A 432 -23.07 4.74 13.45
C HIS A 432 -23.66 5.62 12.34
N GLU A 433 -22.93 5.84 11.24
CA GLU A 433 -23.35 6.65 10.09
C GLU A 433 -23.57 8.15 10.37
N GLU A 434 -23.18 8.64 11.54
CA GLU A 434 -23.16 10.07 11.86
C GLU A 434 -21.79 10.64 11.50
N TYR A 435 -21.66 11.14 10.28
CA TYR A 435 -20.47 11.81 9.78
C TYR A 435 -20.86 13.03 8.95
N ASP A 436 -20.06 14.09 9.02
CA ASP A 436 -20.28 15.32 8.27
C ASP A 436 -19.51 15.33 6.94
N LYS A 437 -19.67 16.43 6.20
CA LYS A 437 -18.99 16.65 4.91
C LYS A 437 -17.46 16.57 5.04
N GLU A 438 -16.90 17.09 6.14
CA GLU A 438 -15.46 17.12 6.36
C GLU A 438 -14.90 15.72 6.68
N ALA A 439 -15.61 14.92 7.45
CA ALA A 439 -15.29 13.51 7.67
C ALA A 439 -15.21 12.73 6.35
N VAL A 440 -16.22 12.89 5.48
CA VAL A 440 -16.22 12.28 4.13
C VAL A 440 -15.03 12.79 3.31
N ARG A 441 -14.75 14.10 3.34
CA ARG A 441 -13.63 14.71 2.61
C ARG A 441 -12.28 14.14 3.06
N ARG A 442 -12.02 14.02 4.36
CA ARG A 442 -10.78 13.44 4.90
C ARG A 442 -10.57 11.99 4.43
N CYS A 443 -11.62 11.16 4.50
CA CYS A 443 -11.56 9.80 3.99
C CYS A 443 -11.35 9.76 2.47
N LEU A 444 -12.00 10.65 1.73
CA LEU A 444 -11.89 10.75 0.27
C LEU A 444 -10.48 11.13 -0.18
N VAL A 445 -9.87 12.13 0.45
CA VAL A 445 -8.49 12.56 0.14
C VAL A 445 -7.51 11.41 0.34
N TYR A 446 -7.58 10.72 1.49
CA TYR A 446 -6.72 9.57 1.76
C TYR A 446 -6.94 8.41 0.76
N ALA A 447 -8.20 8.14 0.40
CA ALA A 447 -8.55 7.12 -0.58
C ALA A 447 -8.02 7.44 -1.99
N LEU A 448 -8.16 8.69 -2.43
CA LEU A 448 -7.62 9.18 -3.70
C LEU A 448 -6.09 9.08 -3.73
N GLU A 449 -5.40 9.49 -2.68
CA GLU A 449 -3.95 9.36 -2.58
C GLU A 449 -3.51 7.89 -2.69
N SER A 450 -4.15 7.02 -1.91
CA SER A 450 -3.83 5.59 -1.85
C SER A 450 -4.05 4.88 -3.18
N ARG A 451 -5.13 5.21 -3.91
CA ARG A 451 -5.40 4.62 -5.22
C ARG A 451 -4.56 5.26 -6.33
N ARG A 452 -4.30 6.57 -6.27
CA ARG A 452 -3.39 7.24 -7.19
C ARG A 452 -2.01 6.60 -7.17
N ARG A 453 -1.49 6.27 -5.98
CA ARG A 453 -0.21 5.57 -5.82
C ARG A 453 -0.14 4.26 -6.62
N VAL A 454 -1.22 3.48 -6.65
CA VAL A 454 -1.36 2.29 -7.53
C VAL A 454 -1.30 2.71 -9.00
N LYS A 455 -2.12 3.68 -9.40
CA LYS A 455 -2.24 4.14 -10.79
C LYS A 455 -0.91 4.68 -11.34
N GLU A 456 -0.15 5.42 -10.55
CA GLU A 456 1.18 5.92 -10.92
C GLU A 456 2.15 4.77 -11.21
N GLN A 457 2.02 3.62 -10.54
CA GLN A 457 2.84 2.44 -10.86
C GLN A 457 2.35 1.75 -12.13
N LEU A 458 1.03 1.67 -12.34
CA LEU A 458 0.47 1.16 -13.59
C LEU A 458 0.89 1.99 -14.80
N LYS A 459 0.96 3.33 -14.67
CA LYS A 459 1.51 4.23 -15.70
C LYS A 459 2.96 3.85 -16.05
N LYS A 460 3.79 3.51 -15.06
CA LYS A 460 5.18 3.10 -15.30
C LYS A 460 5.30 1.71 -15.95
N ILE A 461 4.40 0.78 -15.62
CA ILE A 461 4.43 -0.61 -16.10
C ILE A 461 3.76 -0.73 -17.49
N GLY A 462 2.53 -0.22 -17.62
CA GLY A 462 1.70 -0.32 -18.82
C GLY A 462 1.75 0.89 -19.76
N GLY A 463 2.47 1.96 -19.39
CA GLY A 463 2.66 3.13 -20.25
C GLY A 463 1.36 3.90 -20.54
N MET A 464 1.09 4.12 -21.83
CA MET A 464 -0.02 4.97 -22.31
C MET A 464 -1.42 4.43 -21.96
N GLU A 465 -1.57 3.17 -21.54
CA GLU A 465 -2.87 2.64 -21.09
C GLU A 465 -3.36 3.29 -19.78
N PHE A 466 -2.44 3.82 -18.96
CA PHE A 466 -2.73 4.31 -17.61
C PHE A 466 -2.33 5.79 -17.40
N PHE A 467 -2.44 6.62 -18.44
CA PHE A 467 -2.00 8.02 -18.39
C PHE A 467 -2.88 8.94 -17.52
N ASP A 468 -4.15 8.59 -17.32
CA ASP A 468 -5.11 9.31 -16.48
C ASP A 468 -4.76 9.12 -14.98
N VAL A 469 -3.84 9.94 -14.48
CA VAL A 469 -3.35 9.91 -13.08
C VAL A 469 -3.72 11.17 -12.28
N HIS A 470 -4.39 12.15 -12.88
CA HIS A 470 -4.76 13.39 -12.18
C HIS A 470 -6.03 13.18 -11.35
N PHE A 471 -5.86 12.48 -10.23
CA PHE A 471 -6.97 12.18 -9.34
C PHE A 471 -7.46 13.46 -8.66
N SER A 472 -8.76 13.71 -8.78
CA SER A 472 -9.43 14.88 -8.19
C SER A 472 -10.82 14.54 -7.68
N TYR A 473 -11.37 15.48 -6.91
CA TYR A 473 -12.79 15.50 -6.54
C TYR A 473 -13.35 16.91 -6.69
N ILE A 474 -14.65 17.00 -6.93
CA ILE A 474 -15.39 18.24 -7.12
C ILE A 474 -16.37 18.37 -5.97
N ASP A 475 -16.28 19.47 -5.24
CA ASP A 475 -17.24 19.82 -4.19
C ASP A 475 -18.59 20.20 -4.80
N SER A 476 -19.67 19.56 -4.35
CA SER A 476 -20.98 19.72 -4.97
C SER A 476 -21.60 21.11 -4.71
N GLU A 477 -21.23 21.76 -3.61
CA GLU A 477 -21.74 23.08 -3.22
C GLU A 477 -20.93 24.19 -3.90
N SER A 478 -19.60 24.14 -3.78
CA SER A 478 -18.72 25.20 -4.32
C SER A 478 -18.34 25.01 -5.79
N ARG A 479 -18.56 23.82 -6.35
CA ARG A 479 -18.13 23.41 -7.71
C ARG A 479 -16.62 23.49 -7.94
N LYS A 480 -15.83 23.63 -6.87
CA LYS A 480 -14.37 23.66 -6.92
C LYS A 480 -13.84 22.24 -7.09
N GLU A 481 -12.97 22.05 -8.07
CA GLU A 481 -12.21 20.82 -8.26
C GLU A 481 -10.88 20.88 -7.50
N GLU A 482 -10.59 19.84 -6.71
CA GLU A 482 -9.36 19.71 -5.94
C GLU A 482 -8.60 18.45 -6.34
N TYR A 483 -7.33 18.61 -6.68
CA TYR A 483 -6.44 17.52 -7.11
C TYR A 483 -5.66 16.96 -5.92
N VAL A 484 -5.53 15.64 -5.87
CA VAL A 484 -4.81 14.92 -4.81
C VAL A 484 -3.51 14.35 -5.36
N SER A 485 -2.38 14.79 -4.82
CA SER A 485 -1.02 14.31 -5.16
C SER A 485 -0.53 13.23 -4.22
N VAL A 486 0.52 12.51 -4.63
CA VAL A 486 1.27 11.58 -3.76
C VAL A 486 2.62 12.19 -3.39
N PRO A 487 3.08 12.14 -2.12
CA PRO A 487 4.32 12.82 -1.70
C PRO A 487 5.60 12.29 -2.34
N GLU A 488 5.65 11.00 -2.67
CA GLU A 488 6.82 10.39 -3.29
C GLU A 488 7.04 10.83 -4.75
N GLN A 489 6.03 11.47 -5.36
CA GLN A 489 6.25 12.24 -6.57
C GLN A 489 6.73 13.63 -6.17
N SER A 490 8.05 13.80 -6.28
CA SER A 490 8.74 15.06 -6.06
C SER A 490 7.97 16.22 -6.70
N SER A 491 7.63 17.21 -5.87
CA SER A 491 6.95 18.46 -6.26
C SER A 491 7.81 19.39 -7.12
N GLY A 492 9.07 19.02 -7.39
CA GLY A 492 9.88 19.61 -8.44
C GLY A 492 9.85 18.69 -9.65
N GLY A 493 9.22 19.12 -10.75
CA GLY A 493 9.47 18.48 -12.04
C GLY A 493 10.98 18.38 -12.29
N LEU A 494 11.41 17.41 -13.11
CA LEU A 494 12.81 17.30 -13.54
C LEU A 494 13.37 18.63 -14.08
N ILE A 495 12.48 19.49 -14.55
CA ILE A 495 12.70 20.87 -14.94
C ILE A 495 12.11 21.77 -13.85
N PRO A 496 12.97 22.37 -12.99
CA PRO A 496 12.49 23.21 -11.90
C PRO A 496 11.83 24.49 -12.41
N GLY A 497 10.82 24.95 -11.67
CA GLY A 497 10.22 26.28 -11.86
C GLY A 497 11.18 27.40 -11.45
N GLY A 498 10.96 28.60 -11.98
CA GLY A 498 11.81 29.78 -11.72
C GLY A 498 12.98 29.94 -12.70
N PRO A 499 13.66 31.10 -12.68
CA PRO A 499 14.80 31.38 -13.54
C PRO A 499 15.97 30.45 -13.23
N GLN A 500 16.54 29.83 -14.27
CA GLN A 500 17.73 28.97 -14.18
C GLN A 500 19.01 29.83 -14.24
N GLN A 501 20.16 29.22 -13.93
CA GLN A 501 21.44 29.87 -14.22
C GLN A 501 21.72 29.90 -15.74
N PRO A 502 22.40 30.93 -16.25
CA PRO A 502 22.87 30.95 -17.64
C PRO A 502 23.67 29.69 -17.98
N GLY A 503 23.43 29.15 -19.17
CA GLY A 503 24.09 27.91 -19.64
C GLY A 503 23.40 26.62 -19.21
N ILE A 504 22.28 26.69 -18.47
CA ILE A 504 21.44 25.53 -18.13
C ILE A 504 20.21 25.47 -19.03
N LEU A 505 20.09 24.40 -19.82
CA LEU A 505 18.96 24.18 -20.73
C LEU A 505 18.52 22.71 -20.77
N HIS A 506 17.29 22.49 -21.22
CA HIS A 506 16.66 21.17 -21.32
C HIS A 506 16.18 20.90 -22.75
N ALA A 507 16.35 19.67 -23.25
CA ALA A 507 15.78 19.22 -24.51
C ALA A 507 15.13 17.84 -24.38
N ALA A 508 14.05 17.61 -25.15
CA ALA A 508 13.53 16.27 -25.35
C ALA A 508 14.15 15.68 -26.62
N ALA A 509 14.79 14.53 -26.50
CA ALA A 509 15.43 13.86 -27.63
C ALA A 509 15.27 12.34 -27.56
N GLY A 510 15.38 11.68 -28.70
CA GLY A 510 15.42 10.22 -28.78
C GLY A 510 16.76 9.68 -28.27
N ALA A 511 16.71 8.73 -27.35
CA ALA A 511 17.87 7.95 -26.94
C ALA A 511 18.19 6.88 -28.00
N SER A 512 19.42 6.37 -27.99
CA SER A 512 19.85 5.25 -28.85
C SER A 512 19.02 3.97 -28.67
N SER A 513 18.26 3.87 -27.57
CA SER A 513 17.33 2.77 -27.27
C SER A 513 15.97 2.90 -27.98
N GLY A 514 15.73 3.98 -28.73
CA GLY A 514 14.44 4.29 -29.37
C GLY A 514 13.41 4.92 -28.41
N ARG A 515 13.78 5.14 -27.14
CA ARG A 515 12.93 5.79 -26.13
C ARG A 515 13.21 7.29 -26.06
N LEU A 516 12.19 8.09 -25.75
CA LEU A 516 12.34 9.54 -25.55
C LEU A 516 12.82 9.85 -24.12
N GLY A 517 13.81 10.74 -24.01
CA GLY A 517 14.38 11.22 -22.75
C GLY A 517 14.40 12.75 -22.66
N ILE A 518 14.68 13.26 -21.45
CA ILE A 518 14.97 14.69 -21.20
C ILE A 518 16.44 14.82 -20.85
N TYR A 519 17.13 15.65 -21.61
CA TYR A 519 18.55 15.92 -21.45
C TYR A 519 18.76 17.33 -20.94
N ARG A 520 19.53 17.46 -19.87
CA ARG A 520 19.99 18.74 -19.33
C ARG A 520 21.42 18.99 -19.78
N ILE A 521 21.69 20.20 -20.25
CA ILE A 521 23.04 20.69 -20.46
C ILE A 521 23.38 21.73 -19.39
N GLU A 522 24.60 21.69 -18.88
CA GLU A 522 25.16 22.69 -17.98
C GLU A 522 26.47 23.17 -18.59
N THR A 523 26.57 24.47 -18.84
CA THR A 523 27.73 25.07 -19.49
C THR A 523 28.46 25.98 -18.53
N GLN A 524 29.73 25.67 -18.24
CA GLN A 524 30.65 26.53 -17.51
C GLN A 524 31.62 27.18 -18.49
N ILE A 525 31.84 28.49 -18.33
CA ILE A 525 32.70 29.29 -19.19
C ILE A 525 33.75 29.99 -18.34
N THR A 526 35.01 29.89 -18.76
CA THR A 526 36.16 30.51 -18.10
C THR A 526 37.01 31.27 -19.13
N PRO A 527 37.69 32.37 -18.79
CA PRO A 527 38.64 33.00 -19.70
C PRO A 527 39.70 32.00 -20.19
N GLY A 528 40.00 31.99 -21.49
CA GLY A 528 40.81 30.93 -22.09
C GLY A 528 41.11 31.15 -23.57
N THR A 529 41.41 30.06 -24.28
CA THR A 529 41.87 30.08 -25.69
C THR A 529 40.92 29.37 -26.65
N GLY A 530 39.71 29.00 -26.21
CA GLY A 530 38.74 28.27 -27.03
C GLY A 530 38.72 26.76 -26.78
N LYS A 531 39.30 26.28 -25.67
CA LYS A 531 39.30 24.86 -25.31
C LYS A 531 37.88 24.38 -25.02
N PHE A 532 37.54 23.20 -25.51
CA PHE A 532 36.22 22.59 -25.31
C PHE A 532 36.32 21.23 -24.65
N THR A 533 35.55 21.02 -23.59
CA THR A 533 35.49 19.74 -22.85
C THR A 533 34.05 19.33 -22.60
N VAL A 534 33.77 18.03 -22.70
CA VAL A 534 32.41 17.47 -22.54
C VAL A 534 32.44 16.29 -21.57
N THR A 535 31.53 16.28 -20.60
CA THR A 535 31.35 15.24 -19.59
C THR A 535 29.89 14.73 -19.55
N GLY A 536 29.64 13.59 -18.90
CA GLY A 536 28.30 13.04 -18.69
C GLY A 536 27.75 12.12 -19.81
N LEU A 537 28.48 11.91 -20.91
CA LEU A 537 28.07 11.06 -22.04
C LEU A 537 28.76 9.68 -22.12
N GLY A 538 29.56 9.31 -21.11
CA GLY A 538 30.28 8.03 -21.06
C GLY A 538 31.22 7.80 -22.26
N LEU A 539 31.21 6.59 -22.83
CA LEU A 539 32.01 6.20 -24.00
C LEU A 539 31.28 6.39 -25.34
N ASN A 540 30.08 7.00 -25.37
CA ASN A 540 29.29 7.13 -26.58
C ASN A 540 29.87 8.21 -27.52
N SER A 541 30.58 7.78 -28.56
CA SER A 541 31.24 8.67 -29.53
C SER A 541 30.25 9.51 -30.36
N ALA A 542 29.12 8.93 -30.77
CA ALA A 542 28.11 9.63 -31.58
C ALA A 542 27.44 10.78 -30.84
N SER A 543 27.14 10.62 -29.55
CA SER A 543 26.55 11.67 -28.72
C SER A 543 27.56 12.78 -28.45
N LYS A 544 28.83 12.44 -28.17
CA LYS A 544 29.91 13.42 -28.07
C LYS A 544 30.08 14.22 -29.36
N GLU A 545 29.91 13.57 -30.51
CA GLU A 545 29.96 14.23 -31.80
C GLU A 545 28.83 15.24 -31.99
N SER A 546 27.59 14.90 -31.61
CA SER A 546 26.46 15.86 -31.67
C SER A 546 26.73 17.15 -30.88
N ILE A 547 27.34 17.02 -29.70
CA ILE A 547 27.72 18.17 -28.87
C ILE A 547 28.83 18.99 -29.52
N ARG A 548 29.83 18.33 -30.14
CA ARG A 548 30.92 19.00 -30.88
C ARG A 548 30.43 19.73 -32.12
N ILE A 549 29.47 19.17 -32.86
CA ILE A 549 28.82 19.84 -33.99
C ILE A 549 28.14 21.12 -33.49
N GLY A 550 27.43 21.07 -32.37
CA GLY A 550 26.83 22.25 -31.73
C GLY A 550 27.87 23.31 -31.35
N PHE A 551 29.02 22.91 -30.80
CA PHE A 551 30.13 23.82 -30.48
C PHE A 551 30.79 24.42 -31.73
N GLY A 552 30.95 23.63 -32.79
CA GLY A 552 31.45 24.12 -34.09
C GLY A 552 30.54 25.19 -34.68
N TYR A 553 29.23 24.94 -34.69
CA TYR A 553 28.24 25.90 -35.15
C TYR A 553 28.22 27.17 -34.29
N PHE A 554 28.27 27.01 -32.96
CA PHE A 554 28.37 28.11 -31.99
C PHE A 554 29.53 29.06 -32.31
N LYS A 555 30.76 28.55 -32.44
CA LYS A 555 31.94 29.37 -32.75
C LYS A 555 31.80 30.15 -34.05
N ALA A 556 31.16 29.57 -35.06
CA ALA A 556 31.00 30.18 -36.36
C ALA A 556 29.85 31.22 -36.43
N ASN A 557 28.85 31.11 -35.55
CA ASN A 557 27.58 31.83 -35.74
C ASN A 557 27.11 32.68 -34.54
N VAL A 558 27.72 32.58 -33.36
CA VAL A 558 27.24 33.32 -32.17
C VAL A 558 27.32 34.84 -32.35
N THR A 559 28.25 35.35 -33.16
CA THR A 559 28.37 36.79 -33.48
C THR A 559 27.16 37.33 -34.25
N ALA A 560 26.43 36.47 -34.96
CA ALA A 560 25.17 36.82 -35.61
C ALA A 560 24.00 36.88 -34.61
N VAL A 561 24.12 36.26 -33.44
CA VAL A 561 23.16 36.34 -32.34
C VAL A 561 23.47 37.55 -31.44
N SER A 562 24.75 37.85 -31.24
CA SER A 562 25.20 39.01 -30.47
C SER A 562 26.56 39.49 -30.97
N ALA A 563 26.62 40.73 -31.48
CA ALA A 563 27.84 41.30 -32.05
C ALA A 563 28.99 41.44 -31.04
N VAL A 564 28.69 41.45 -29.73
CA VAL A 564 29.69 41.52 -28.65
C VAL A 564 30.22 40.15 -28.23
N ALA A 565 29.66 39.05 -28.75
CA ALA A 565 30.10 37.70 -28.40
C ALA A 565 31.48 37.39 -28.98
N LYS A 566 32.42 37.02 -28.11
CA LYS A 566 33.79 36.66 -28.49
C LYS A 566 34.11 35.21 -28.12
N PRO A 567 33.65 34.23 -28.91
CA PRO A 567 33.69 32.84 -28.48
C PRO A 567 35.10 32.25 -28.31
N LEU A 568 36.12 32.86 -28.93
CA LEU A 568 37.51 32.37 -28.90
C LEU A 568 38.31 32.82 -27.67
N GLU A 569 37.81 33.79 -26.89
CA GLU A 569 38.49 34.31 -25.68
C GLU A 569 38.16 33.48 -24.41
N PHE A 570 37.40 32.39 -24.56
CA PHE A 570 36.91 31.59 -23.44
C PHE A 570 37.10 30.09 -23.68
N ASP A 571 37.28 29.35 -22.59
CA ASP A 571 37.21 27.91 -22.52
C ASP A 571 35.83 27.47 -22.02
N TYR A 572 35.37 26.32 -22.51
CA TYR A 572 34.02 25.82 -22.30
C TYR A 572 34.04 24.40 -21.74
N HIS A 573 33.32 24.20 -20.65
CA HIS A 573 33.03 22.89 -20.09
C HIS A 573 31.53 22.63 -20.15
N VAL A 574 31.14 21.56 -20.84
CA VAL A 574 29.75 21.16 -21.01
C VAL A 574 29.52 19.83 -20.32
N GLN A 575 28.62 19.80 -19.37
CA GLN A 575 28.12 18.57 -18.76
C GLN A 575 26.73 18.27 -19.30
N VAL A 576 26.52 17.03 -19.75
CA VAL A 576 25.19 16.55 -20.19
C VAL A 576 24.67 15.50 -19.21
N THR A 577 23.44 15.66 -18.76
CA THR A 577 22.76 14.72 -17.86
C THR A 577 21.47 14.22 -18.50
N ASP A 578 21.28 12.91 -18.56
CA ASP A 578 20.00 12.28 -18.90
C ASP A 578 19.14 12.17 -17.65
N LEU A 579 18.10 13.01 -17.55
CA LEU A 579 17.25 13.11 -16.37
C LEU A 579 16.29 11.91 -16.22
N LEU A 580 16.12 11.10 -17.27
CA LEU A 580 15.19 9.97 -17.32
C LEU A 580 15.88 8.61 -17.49
N SER A 581 17.22 8.58 -17.50
CA SER A 581 18.05 7.38 -17.65
C SER A 581 17.63 6.50 -18.85
N LYS A 582 17.31 7.12 -19.99
CA LYS A 582 16.92 6.44 -21.24
C LYS A 582 18.11 6.09 -22.14
N GLY A 583 19.28 6.63 -21.85
CA GLY A 583 20.53 6.38 -22.54
C GLY A 583 21.02 7.59 -23.35
N PRO A 584 22.19 7.47 -24.00
CA PRO A 584 22.80 8.56 -24.75
C PRO A 584 21.97 8.95 -26.00
N SER A 585 22.02 10.22 -26.41
CA SER A 585 21.29 10.76 -27.56
C SER A 585 22.19 11.49 -28.55
N THR A 586 21.90 11.33 -29.84
CA THR A 586 22.52 12.07 -30.95
C THR A 586 21.76 13.34 -31.32
N GLY A 587 20.60 13.59 -30.71
CA GLY A 587 19.75 14.75 -30.98
C GLY A 587 20.12 16.01 -30.19
N LEU A 588 21.36 16.15 -29.73
CA LEU A 588 21.76 17.18 -28.76
C LEU A 588 22.42 18.42 -29.41
N THR A 589 22.49 18.48 -30.74
CA THR A 589 23.22 19.54 -31.46
C THR A 589 22.67 20.93 -31.17
N LEU A 590 21.35 21.10 -31.23
CA LEU A 590 20.69 22.38 -30.95
C LEU A 590 20.81 22.77 -29.47
N LEU A 591 20.60 21.80 -28.58
CA LEU A 591 20.76 21.99 -27.13
C LEU A 591 22.17 22.51 -26.79
N SER A 592 23.20 21.93 -27.42
CA SER A 592 24.60 22.37 -27.28
C SER A 592 24.79 23.82 -27.70
N PHE A 593 24.32 24.21 -28.89
CA PHE A 593 24.44 25.58 -29.39
C PHE A 593 23.75 26.62 -28.49
N LEU A 594 22.52 26.35 -28.04
CA LEU A 594 21.76 27.25 -27.17
C LEU A 594 22.35 27.30 -25.75
N GLY A 595 22.80 26.17 -25.21
CA GLY A 595 23.55 26.07 -23.94
C GLY A 595 24.78 26.98 -23.92
N LEU A 596 25.63 26.84 -24.93
CA LEU A 596 26.84 27.65 -25.09
C LEU A 596 26.54 29.14 -25.25
N SER A 597 25.49 29.47 -26.03
CA SER A 597 25.06 30.86 -26.24
C SER A 597 24.52 31.49 -24.96
N SER A 598 23.67 30.77 -24.20
CA SER A 598 23.16 31.22 -22.91
C SER A 598 24.28 31.48 -21.91
N GLY A 599 25.23 30.55 -21.81
CA GLY A 599 26.40 30.69 -20.95
C GLY A 599 27.24 31.90 -21.32
N LEU A 600 27.60 32.07 -22.61
CA LEU A 600 28.52 33.13 -23.05
C LEU A 600 27.90 34.52 -22.87
N LEU A 601 26.59 34.63 -23.12
CA LEU A 601 25.87 35.89 -22.99
C LEU A 601 25.50 36.22 -21.53
N GLY A 602 25.64 35.26 -20.60
CA GLY A 602 25.19 35.42 -19.23
C GLY A 602 23.68 35.60 -19.10
N VAL A 603 22.91 35.17 -20.10
CA VAL A 603 21.45 35.31 -20.15
C VAL A 603 20.81 33.95 -19.91
N PRO A 604 19.96 33.78 -18.88
CA PRO A 604 19.29 32.53 -18.62
C PRO A 604 18.20 32.25 -19.66
N ALA A 605 17.98 30.97 -19.97
CA ALA A 605 16.85 30.55 -20.78
C ALA A 605 15.51 30.79 -20.05
N GLN A 606 14.42 30.86 -20.80
CA GLN A 606 13.09 30.97 -20.20
C GLN A 606 12.80 29.83 -19.22
N SER A 607 12.14 30.14 -18.10
CA SER A 607 11.77 29.15 -17.09
C SER A 607 10.86 28.07 -17.69
N GLN A 608 11.09 26.82 -17.29
CA GLN A 608 10.33 25.64 -17.72
C GLN A 608 10.24 25.44 -19.24
N LEU A 609 11.24 25.89 -19.98
CA LEU A 609 11.38 25.70 -21.42
C LEU A 609 12.05 24.37 -21.76
N VAL A 610 11.46 23.63 -22.71
CA VAL A 610 12.10 22.47 -23.35
C VAL A 610 12.30 22.74 -24.84
N LEU A 611 13.52 22.45 -25.31
CA LEU A 611 13.88 22.48 -26.71
C LEU A 611 13.48 21.19 -27.40
N LEU A 612 12.83 21.30 -28.56
CA LEU A 612 12.48 20.20 -29.42
C LEU A 612 13.17 20.37 -30.77
N GLY A 613 13.67 19.27 -31.33
CA GLY A 613 14.37 19.25 -32.61
C GLY A 613 15.89 19.29 -32.47
N THR A 614 16.57 19.02 -33.58
CA THR A 614 18.03 19.04 -33.68
C THR A 614 18.46 19.83 -34.92
N MET A 615 19.77 19.94 -35.14
CA MET A 615 20.33 20.60 -36.32
C MET A 615 21.53 19.84 -36.89
N THR A 616 21.76 20.03 -38.19
CA THR A 616 22.97 19.56 -38.88
C THR A 616 24.14 20.53 -38.69
N ILE A 617 25.34 20.13 -39.12
CA ILE A 617 26.54 20.99 -39.06
C ILE A 617 26.39 22.32 -39.81
N GLY A 618 25.58 22.34 -40.88
CA GLY A 618 25.27 23.55 -41.65
C GLY A 618 24.16 24.42 -41.04
N GLY A 619 23.57 24.00 -39.91
CA GLY A 619 22.46 24.70 -39.27
C GLY A 619 21.09 24.44 -39.88
N ILE A 620 20.92 23.36 -40.66
CA ILE A 620 19.59 22.93 -41.13
C ILE A 620 18.87 22.26 -39.97
N VAL A 621 17.66 22.71 -39.67
CA VAL A 621 16.82 22.17 -38.60
C VAL A 621 16.19 20.85 -39.03
N THR A 622 16.30 19.82 -38.19
CA THR A 622 15.69 18.50 -38.42
C THR A 622 14.38 18.39 -37.62
N PRO A 623 13.30 17.84 -38.20
CA PRO A 623 12.02 17.69 -37.51
C PRO A 623 12.10 16.70 -36.35
N VAL A 624 11.13 16.80 -35.45
CA VAL A 624 10.88 15.84 -34.37
C VAL A 624 10.07 14.66 -34.89
N ASP A 625 10.59 13.44 -34.79
CA ASP A 625 9.92 12.23 -35.33
C ASP A 625 8.64 11.84 -34.56
N ASN A 626 8.66 11.96 -33.23
CA ASN A 626 7.51 11.62 -32.37
C ASN A 626 7.10 12.85 -31.53
N LEU A 627 6.42 13.80 -32.17
CA LEU A 627 6.03 15.06 -31.54
C LEU A 627 5.13 14.86 -30.31
N ALA A 628 4.11 14.01 -30.42
CA ALA A 628 3.19 13.73 -29.31
C ALA A 628 3.94 13.15 -28.10
N GLY A 629 4.82 12.17 -28.32
CA GLY A 629 5.65 11.59 -27.26
C GLY A 629 6.63 12.60 -26.65
N ALA A 630 7.23 13.46 -27.47
CA ALA A 630 8.19 14.46 -27.01
C ALA A 630 7.52 15.53 -26.13
N LEU A 631 6.32 15.98 -26.53
CA LEU A 631 5.49 16.88 -25.72
C LEU A 631 5.05 16.21 -24.41
N GLN A 632 4.67 14.93 -24.46
CA GLN A 632 4.28 14.20 -23.25
C GLN A 632 5.44 14.09 -22.25
N VAL A 633 6.62 13.68 -22.70
CA VAL A 633 7.81 13.56 -21.85
C VAL A 633 8.25 14.94 -21.30
N SER A 634 8.07 16.01 -22.07
CA SER A 634 8.32 17.38 -21.61
C SER A 634 7.35 17.81 -20.51
N ARG A 635 6.06 17.50 -20.65
CA ARG A 635 5.02 17.81 -19.64
C ARG A 635 5.32 17.07 -18.33
N ASP A 636 5.58 15.77 -18.44
CA ASP A 636 5.88 14.90 -17.29
C ASP A 636 7.14 15.37 -16.55
N ALA A 637 8.08 15.99 -17.26
CA ALA A 637 9.28 16.59 -16.69
C ALA A 637 9.05 17.98 -16.06
N GLY A 638 7.86 18.55 -16.14
CA GLY A 638 7.51 19.85 -15.55
C GLY A 638 7.66 21.05 -16.49
N ALA A 639 7.75 20.83 -17.80
CA ALA A 639 7.80 21.91 -18.78
C ALA A 639 6.42 22.55 -18.98
N THR A 640 6.40 23.89 -19.09
CA THR A 640 5.21 24.68 -19.44
C THR A 640 5.39 25.42 -20.76
N LYS A 641 6.62 25.45 -21.30
CA LYS A 641 6.97 26.07 -22.57
C LYS A 641 7.74 25.11 -23.45
N VAL A 642 7.49 25.15 -24.76
CA VAL A 642 8.27 24.38 -25.74
C VAL A 642 8.71 25.25 -26.90
N LEU A 643 9.96 25.03 -27.33
CA LEU A 643 10.51 25.63 -28.54
C LEU A 643 10.57 24.57 -29.63
N LEU A 644 9.78 24.75 -30.70
CA LEU A 644 9.50 23.72 -31.70
C LEU A 644 9.91 24.15 -33.11
N PRO A 645 10.46 23.24 -33.95
CA PRO A 645 10.75 23.55 -35.34
C PRO A 645 9.49 23.94 -36.10
N LYS A 646 9.56 24.99 -36.93
CA LYS A 646 8.44 25.37 -37.82
C LYS A 646 8.04 24.25 -38.78
N VAL A 647 8.99 23.38 -39.16
CA VAL A 647 8.72 22.20 -40.00
C VAL A 647 7.75 21.20 -39.37
N ASN A 648 7.65 21.16 -38.03
CA ASN A 648 6.73 20.28 -37.31
C ASN A 648 5.31 20.87 -37.14
N ALA A 649 5.02 22.05 -37.71
CA ALA A 649 3.68 22.65 -37.61
C ALA A 649 2.58 21.75 -38.22
N GLY A 650 2.91 20.97 -39.26
CA GLY A 650 1.97 20.01 -39.86
C GLY A 650 1.65 18.80 -38.97
N ASP A 651 2.52 18.47 -38.01
CA ASP A 651 2.37 17.31 -37.14
C ASP A 651 1.45 17.56 -35.95
N PHE A 652 0.94 18.78 -35.78
CA PHE A 652 0.05 19.15 -34.67
C PHE A 652 -1.23 18.31 -34.65
N GLY A 653 -1.72 17.89 -35.82
CA GLY A 653 -2.89 17.00 -35.92
C GLY A 653 -2.66 15.62 -35.29
N THR A 654 -1.40 15.22 -35.05
CA THR A 654 -1.04 13.97 -34.38
C THR A 654 -1.04 14.08 -32.85
N VAL A 655 -1.15 15.29 -32.30
CA VAL A 655 -1.07 15.57 -30.87
C VAL A 655 -2.47 15.81 -30.30
N PRO A 656 -2.85 15.17 -29.17
CA PRO A 656 -4.11 15.46 -28.49
C PRO A 656 -4.23 16.94 -28.11
N GLY A 657 -5.38 17.57 -28.41
CA GLY A 657 -5.60 18.99 -28.14
C GLY A 657 -5.44 19.37 -26.66
N GLU A 658 -5.81 18.48 -25.73
CA GLU A 658 -5.61 18.68 -24.29
C GLU A 658 -4.13 18.74 -23.89
N LEU A 659 -3.24 18.05 -24.62
CA LEU A 659 -1.79 18.08 -24.36
C LEU A 659 -1.18 19.38 -24.89
N LEU A 660 -1.56 19.80 -26.10
CA LEU A 660 -1.11 21.06 -26.69
C LEU A 660 -1.51 22.26 -25.83
N ALA A 661 -2.72 22.26 -25.28
CA ALA A 661 -3.23 23.35 -24.43
C ALA A 661 -2.43 23.56 -23.13
N ARG A 662 -1.55 22.62 -22.74
CA ARG A 662 -0.69 22.75 -21.54
C ARG A 662 0.61 23.51 -21.79
N PHE A 663 0.93 23.82 -23.04
CA PHE A 663 2.19 24.44 -23.42
C PHE A 663 2.00 25.83 -24.03
N GLN A 664 2.87 26.75 -23.62
CA GLN A 664 3.18 27.92 -24.45
C GLN A 664 4.19 27.50 -25.51
N THR A 665 3.73 27.40 -26.76
CA THR A 665 4.56 26.96 -27.89
C THR A 665 5.15 28.14 -28.64
N SER A 666 6.46 28.13 -28.87
CA SER A 666 7.16 29.06 -29.75
C SER A 666 7.80 28.30 -30.91
N PHE A 667 7.63 28.80 -32.13
CA PHE A 667 8.19 28.18 -33.33
C PHE A 667 9.48 28.85 -33.75
N TYR A 668 10.45 28.08 -34.22
CA TYR A 668 11.68 28.62 -34.81
C TYR A 668 11.93 28.12 -36.23
N GLY A 669 12.48 28.99 -37.08
CA GLY A 669 12.84 28.67 -38.47
C GLY A 669 14.26 28.13 -38.63
N ASP A 670 15.19 28.65 -37.83
CA ASP A 670 16.61 28.32 -37.89
C ASP A 670 17.23 28.36 -36.47
N PRO A 671 18.46 27.84 -36.28
CA PRO A 671 19.08 27.79 -34.95
C PRO A 671 19.26 29.17 -34.30
N LYS A 672 19.54 30.23 -35.05
CA LYS A 672 19.77 31.59 -34.51
C LYS A 672 18.46 32.16 -33.97
N ASP A 673 17.38 32.01 -34.73
CA ASP A 673 16.01 32.33 -34.29
C ASP A 673 15.63 31.54 -33.03
N ALA A 674 15.99 30.25 -32.97
CA ALA A 674 15.79 29.44 -31.76
C ALA A 674 16.54 30.02 -30.55
N CYS A 675 17.78 30.47 -30.73
CA CYS A 675 18.60 31.07 -29.66
C CYS A 675 17.99 32.36 -29.12
N ILE A 676 17.56 33.26 -30.01
CA ILE A 676 16.91 34.53 -29.64
C ILE A 676 15.64 34.28 -28.82
N LYS A 677 14.75 33.41 -29.31
CA LYS A 677 13.49 33.04 -28.62
C LYS A 677 13.73 32.32 -27.30
N CYS A 678 14.73 31.44 -27.24
CA CYS A 678 15.10 30.74 -26.02
C CYS A 678 15.53 31.69 -24.90
N LEU A 679 16.22 32.78 -25.24
CA LEU A 679 16.72 33.79 -24.30
C LEU A 679 15.68 34.88 -23.99
N GLY A 680 14.52 34.87 -24.64
CA GLY A 680 13.44 35.85 -24.40
C GLY A 680 13.81 37.27 -24.80
N LYS A 681 14.69 37.44 -25.79
CA LYS A 681 14.97 38.73 -26.43
C LYS A 681 14.11 38.80 -27.70
N ASP A 682 13.23 39.79 -27.81
CA ASP A 682 12.55 40.13 -29.07
C ASP A 682 13.39 41.13 -29.87
#